data_AF-A0A8J2WGS6-F1
#
_entry.id   AF-A0A8J2WGS6-F1
#
_cell.length_a   1.000
_cell.length_b   1.000
_cell.length_c   1.000
_cell.angle_alpha   90.00
_cell.angle_beta   90.00
_cell.angle_gamma   90.00
#
_symmetry.space_group_name_H-M   'P 1'
#
loop_
_entity.id
_entity.type
_entity.pdbx_description
1 polymer ?
#
loop_
_entity_poly.entity_id
_entity_poly.type
_entity_poly.pdbx_seq_one_letter_code
_entity_poly.pdbx_strand_id
1 'polypeptide(L)'
;MKNFPICLAVLLLACLCSMLHKIDGLATPDSDEEYVPRTTEEVAKIPEAEFQEALRVGQEYVMKWEQLEAQILELDRNRSEHYGTSRADAKYNKYYSHRFTSQRHNPEAIAQSKEAAVYLVARQYLSDKLGIPAEKIGGFGQVPSFGNDGSDRQVCDFNSKFRTLDGTCNNLGVPSFGKSGTIFNRLVINPNEGYHDGVAAIRRSKLTRRPLPSARLVSTTVLDKISFSRLDVSLLTMQWGQFLDHDLTLTPTFTKSDGSAFLCCSAAQTGVNVYLPHPECLPIAIPRNDPVFNPLGNGQVTCMNFIRSTFGNNLDGTVPPMRSQINALTHWIDGSNVYGSTPTKARTLRDPTSGRGRMRTFISNLGRQMLPLGNCSTTCFDAGDSRVNEQPLLTVMHTIWLREHNRIAENLCRAVPGKTDEFYYQHARRIVIAEMQHIIYNEYLPVMIGPRMAAIVNSESGYSSTRNPAVFTEFSTAAFRMGHSQLRSFIRLFERDGTDSRESYQLSDSFDDPSRIFGANFMDNALRGLLNVPAEEVDSFFAFDITSQLFKPKGATLGLDLTAFNIQRGRDHGLPTYAKMLAFLGQPLPSNFDQLIPLIPSQVISKMKSVYESVYDIDLFIGGVTEYPMPDAVLGPTFANIFAYQFSNLRLSDRFFYNFNINQPTGFSSGQLAEIQKVSLARIICDNSDGTIANIQPKAFRTPEYVF
;
A
#
# COMPACT_ATOMS: atom_id res chain seq x y z
N MET A 1 27.19 -20.73 -19.94
CA MET A 1 25.83 -20.80 -19.34
C MET A 1 25.62 -22.10 -18.53
N LYS A 2 26.48 -22.43 -17.55
CA LYS A 2 26.29 -23.62 -16.68
C LYS A 2 26.50 -23.38 -15.17
N ASN A 3 26.77 -22.14 -14.73
CA ASN A 3 26.99 -21.80 -13.30
C ASN A 3 25.91 -20.91 -12.67
N PHE A 4 24.87 -20.53 -13.43
CA PHE A 4 23.77 -19.68 -12.94
C PHE A 4 22.93 -20.30 -11.79
N PRO A 5 22.62 -21.62 -11.76
CA PRO A 5 21.77 -22.17 -10.71
C PRO A 5 22.45 -22.28 -9.34
N ILE A 6 23.78 -22.26 -9.27
CA ILE A 6 24.53 -22.40 -8.00
C ILE A 6 24.55 -21.07 -7.22
N CYS A 7 24.72 -19.94 -7.89
CA CYS A 7 24.66 -18.62 -7.22
C CYS A 7 23.27 -18.33 -6.65
N LEU A 8 22.21 -18.62 -7.41
CA LEU A 8 20.82 -18.38 -6.96
C LEU A 8 20.42 -19.31 -5.80
N ALA A 9 20.90 -20.56 -5.80
CA ALA A 9 20.68 -21.50 -4.70
C ALA A 9 21.42 -21.10 -3.41
N VAL A 10 22.65 -20.56 -3.52
CA VAL A 10 23.41 -20.03 -2.37
C VAL A 10 22.77 -18.74 -1.83
N LEU A 11 22.26 -17.87 -2.71
CA LEU A 11 21.45 -16.70 -2.36
C LEU A 11 20.18 -17.09 -1.58
N LEU A 12 19.45 -18.11 -2.06
CA LEU A 12 18.27 -18.66 -1.39
C LEU A 12 18.62 -19.25 -0.01
N LEU A 13 19.68 -20.05 0.11
CA LEU A 13 20.09 -20.67 1.39
C LEU A 13 20.57 -19.63 2.42
N ALA A 14 21.35 -18.63 1.99
CA ALA A 14 21.79 -17.54 2.85
C ALA A 14 20.59 -16.65 3.29
N CYS A 15 19.66 -16.36 2.38
CA CYS A 15 18.42 -15.65 2.71
C CYS A 15 17.57 -16.42 3.73
N LEU A 16 17.37 -17.73 3.55
CA LEU A 16 16.56 -18.55 4.45
C LEU A 16 17.15 -18.65 5.86
N CYS A 17 18.48 -18.77 5.98
CA CYS A 17 19.15 -18.81 7.28
C CYS A 17 19.14 -17.43 7.99
N SER A 18 19.25 -16.34 7.22
CA SER A 18 19.16 -14.97 7.76
C SER A 18 17.73 -14.58 8.16
N MET A 19 16.72 -15.11 7.46
CA MET A 19 15.31 -14.86 7.73
C MET A 19 14.93 -15.45 9.09
N LEU A 20 15.22 -16.73 9.33
CA LEU A 20 14.93 -17.40 10.61
C LEU A 20 15.60 -16.66 11.80
N HIS A 21 16.89 -16.31 11.69
CA HIS A 21 17.58 -15.58 12.76
C HIS A 21 17.10 -14.14 12.99
N LYS A 22 16.59 -13.45 11.95
CA LYS A 22 16.12 -12.06 12.08
C LYS A 22 14.63 -11.96 12.39
N ILE A 23 13.84 -12.97 12.06
CA ILE A 23 12.44 -13.07 12.51
C ILE A 23 12.42 -13.11 14.04
N ASP A 24 13.32 -13.84 14.70
CA ASP A 24 13.41 -13.85 16.17
C ASP A 24 13.79 -12.47 16.74
N GLY A 25 14.66 -11.71 16.07
CA GLY A 25 15.04 -10.34 16.48
C GLY A 25 13.98 -9.24 16.24
N LEU A 26 12.83 -9.58 15.65
CA LEU A 26 11.68 -8.67 15.48
C LEU A 26 10.64 -8.79 16.62
N ALA A 27 10.83 -9.71 17.57
CA ALA A 27 10.14 -9.64 18.86
C ALA A 27 10.67 -8.41 19.62
N THR A 28 9.80 -7.64 20.29
CA THR A 28 10.29 -6.72 21.33
C THR A 28 11.12 -7.55 22.32
N PRO A 29 12.24 -7.01 22.85
CA PRO A 29 13.09 -7.78 23.76
C PRO A 29 12.22 -8.37 24.87
N ASP A 30 12.26 -9.69 25.04
CA ASP A 30 11.61 -10.36 26.17
C ASP A 30 12.11 -9.73 27.46
N SER A 31 11.18 -9.53 28.38
CA SER A 31 11.32 -8.75 29.61
C SER A 31 12.22 -9.37 30.69
N ASP A 32 13.15 -10.28 30.36
CA ASP A 32 14.06 -10.89 31.36
C ASP A 32 15.46 -11.25 30.82
N GLU A 33 15.85 -10.84 29.62
CA GLU A 33 17.27 -10.78 29.24
C GLU A 33 17.76 -9.34 29.36
N GLU A 34 18.73 -9.17 30.25
CA GLU A 34 19.47 -7.93 30.48
C GLU A 34 19.76 -7.26 29.13
N TYR A 35 19.06 -6.14 28.87
CA TYR A 35 19.32 -5.23 27.78
C TYR A 35 20.81 -4.88 27.82
N VAL A 36 21.64 -5.60 27.07
CA VAL A 36 23.00 -5.15 26.77
C VAL A 36 22.79 -4.02 25.79
N PRO A 37 22.96 -2.75 26.21
CA PRO A 37 22.86 -1.65 25.28
C PRO A 37 24.02 -1.84 24.31
N ARG A 38 23.74 -2.27 23.08
CA ARG A 38 24.74 -2.14 22.02
C ARG A 38 24.81 -0.65 21.69
N THR A 39 25.74 -0.03 22.41
CA THR A 39 26.11 1.37 22.48
C THR A 39 24.93 2.30 22.81
N THR A 40 24.74 2.56 24.10
CA THR A 40 24.39 3.91 24.56
C THR A 40 25.45 4.88 24.04
N GLU A 41 25.33 5.32 22.79
CA GLU A 41 25.79 6.67 22.48
C GLU A 41 24.96 7.59 23.38
N GLU A 42 25.63 8.32 24.25
CA GLU A 42 24.99 9.26 25.16
C GLU A 42 24.03 10.14 24.35
N VAL A 43 22.73 9.94 24.57
CA VAL A 43 21.72 10.90 24.15
C VAL A 43 22.12 12.22 24.81
N ALA A 44 22.50 13.21 24.01
CA ALA A 44 22.91 14.49 24.54
C ALA A 44 21.77 15.02 25.43
N LYS A 45 22.05 15.24 26.71
CA LYS A 45 21.11 15.92 27.62
C LYS A 45 21.00 17.36 27.15
N ILE A 46 19.98 17.64 26.36
CA ILE A 46 19.69 18.98 25.87
C ILE A 46 19.21 19.81 27.08
N PRO A 47 19.81 20.98 27.34
CA PRO A 47 19.31 21.89 28.36
C PRO A 47 17.85 22.24 28.13
N GLU A 48 17.05 22.26 29.19
CA GLU A 48 15.60 22.54 29.12
C GLU A 48 15.30 23.83 28.34
N ALA A 49 16.10 24.88 28.51
CA ALA A 49 15.93 26.14 27.80
C ALA A 49 16.10 25.99 26.27
N GLU A 50 17.05 25.16 25.81
CA GLU A 50 17.24 24.91 24.38
C GLU A 50 16.13 24.04 23.80
N PHE A 51 15.63 23.10 24.59
CA PHE A 51 14.50 22.27 24.24
C PHE A 51 13.21 23.10 24.07
N GLN A 52 12.90 23.98 25.03
CA GLN A 52 11.73 24.86 24.96
C GLN A 52 11.82 25.83 23.78
N GLU A 53 13.00 26.36 23.49
CA GLU A 53 13.22 27.19 22.31
C GLU A 53 12.98 26.41 21.01
N ALA A 54 13.48 25.17 20.93
CA ALA A 54 13.26 24.31 19.77
C ALA A 54 11.77 23.99 19.56
N LEU A 55 11.02 23.73 20.64
CA LEU A 55 9.58 23.53 20.58
C LEU A 55 8.85 24.78 20.09
N ARG A 56 9.24 25.98 20.55
CA ARG A 56 8.70 27.25 20.06
C ARG A 56 8.92 27.40 18.56
N VAL A 57 10.11 27.08 18.05
CA VAL A 57 10.41 27.08 16.60
C VAL A 57 9.50 26.10 15.86
N GLY A 58 9.29 24.90 16.39
CA GLY A 58 8.36 23.92 15.83
C GLY A 58 6.91 24.39 15.79
N GLN A 59 6.42 25.03 16.86
CA GLN A 59 5.08 25.59 16.93
C GLN A 59 4.89 26.73 15.93
N GLU A 60 5.87 27.62 15.83
CA GLU A 60 5.88 28.71 14.84
C GLU A 60 5.88 28.18 13.40
N TYR A 61 6.58 27.08 13.15
CA TYR A 61 6.55 26.41 11.86
C TYR A 61 5.14 25.94 11.50
N VAL A 62 4.44 25.27 12.43
CA VAL A 62 3.06 24.80 12.20
C VAL A 62 2.07 25.97 12.08
N MET A 63 2.22 27.05 12.86
CA MET A 63 1.37 28.23 12.68
C MET A 63 1.53 28.86 11.29
N LYS A 64 2.77 28.98 10.78
CA LYS A 64 3.05 29.46 9.42
C LYS A 64 2.47 28.53 8.36
N TRP A 65 2.54 27.23 8.60
CA TRP A 65 1.94 26.22 7.75
C TRP A 65 0.42 26.48 7.61
N GLU A 66 -0.31 26.66 8.71
CA GLU A 66 -1.76 26.92 8.67
C GLU A 66 -2.13 28.25 7.99
N GLN A 67 -1.32 29.30 8.21
CA GLN A 67 -1.49 30.57 7.52
C GLN A 67 -1.33 30.40 6.00
N LEU A 68 -0.35 29.61 5.57
CA LEU A 68 -0.11 29.32 4.16
C LEU A 68 -1.27 28.52 3.54
N GLU A 69 -1.82 27.53 4.27
CA GLU A 69 -3.02 26.80 3.85
C GLU A 69 -4.21 27.74 3.60
N ALA A 70 -4.47 28.67 4.53
CA ALA A 70 -5.54 29.66 4.43
C ALA A 70 -5.32 30.61 3.23
N GLN A 71 -4.09 31.08 3.03
CA GLN A 71 -3.72 31.94 1.89
C GLN A 71 -3.93 31.22 0.56
N ILE A 72 -3.51 29.95 0.44
CA ILE A 72 -3.72 29.15 -0.78
C ILE A 72 -5.22 28.99 -1.06
N LEU A 73 -6.02 28.69 -0.02
CA LEU A 73 -7.48 28.55 -0.16
C LEU A 73 -8.15 29.84 -0.62
N GLU A 74 -7.72 31.00 -0.11
CA GLU A 74 -8.21 32.30 -0.55
C GLU A 74 -7.81 32.59 -2.00
N LEU A 75 -6.56 32.32 -2.38
CA LEU A 75 -6.09 32.46 -3.76
C LEU A 75 -6.86 31.57 -4.74
N ASP A 76 -7.17 30.33 -4.35
CA ASP A 76 -7.97 29.40 -5.15
C ASP A 76 -9.42 29.89 -5.32
N ARG A 77 -10.03 30.42 -4.24
CA ARG A 77 -11.36 31.04 -4.29
C ARG A 77 -11.38 32.27 -5.18
N ASN A 78 -10.43 33.18 -5.01
CA ASN A 78 -10.32 34.38 -5.82
C ASN A 78 -10.09 34.05 -7.30
N ARG A 79 -9.29 33.02 -7.62
CA ARG A 79 -9.17 32.52 -9.00
C ARG A 79 -10.50 31.98 -9.53
N SER A 80 -11.26 31.25 -8.71
CA SER A 80 -12.58 30.76 -9.12
C SER A 80 -13.57 31.90 -9.39
N GLU A 81 -13.48 33.02 -8.67
CA GLU A 81 -14.36 34.18 -8.81
C GLU A 81 -13.93 35.13 -9.95
N HIS A 82 -12.65 35.44 -10.09
CA HIS A 82 -12.12 36.35 -11.12
C HIS A 82 -12.20 35.77 -12.54
N TYR A 83 -12.11 34.44 -12.68
CA TYR A 83 -12.24 33.74 -13.97
C TYR A 83 -13.68 33.32 -14.30
N GLY A 84 -14.68 33.98 -13.71
CA GLY A 84 -16.04 33.91 -14.21
C GLY A 84 -16.06 34.26 -15.71
N THR A 85 -16.44 33.31 -16.58
CA THR A 85 -16.77 33.50 -18.02
C THR A 85 -15.66 33.42 -19.09
N SER A 86 -14.63 32.58 -18.91
CA SER A 86 -13.92 31.97 -20.05
C SER A 86 -14.08 30.45 -19.98
N ARG A 87 -14.81 29.87 -20.94
CA ARG A 87 -15.03 28.41 -21.06
C ARG A 87 -13.72 27.63 -21.24
N ALA A 88 -12.60 28.30 -21.48
CA ALA A 88 -11.27 27.72 -21.69
C ALA A 88 -10.45 27.64 -20.39
N ASP A 89 -10.48 28.64 -19.51
CA ASP A 89 -9.63 28.67 -18.30
C ASP A 89 -10.24 27.92 -17.11
N ALA A 90 -11.56 27.98 -16.95
CA ALA A 90 -12.28 27.10 -16.03
C ALA A 90 -12.15 25.62 -16.44
N LYS A 91 -12.03 25.37 -17.75
CA LYS A 91 -11.72 24.04 -18.30
C LYS A 91 -10.23 23.73 -18.07
N TYR A 92 -9.31 24.68 -18.22
CA TYR A 92 -7.89 24.44 -17.98
C TYR A 92 -7.58 24.12 -16.51
N ASN A 93 -8.03 24.93 -15.54
CA ASN A 93 -7.79 24.70 -14.11
C ASN A 93 -8.51 23.46 -13.58
N LYS A 94 -9.76 23.21 -14.00
CA LYS A 94 -10.47 21.97 -13.67
C LYS A 94 -9.78 20.75 -14.29
N TYR A 95 -9.25 20.85 -15.51
CA TYR A 95 -8.61 19.71 -16.17
C TYR A 95 -7.18 19.49 -15.67
N TYR A 96 -6.40 20.52 -15.34
CA TYR A 96 -5.04 20.37 -14.78
C TYR A 96 -5.04 19.95 -13.30
N SER A 97 -5.97 20.45 -12.48
CA SER A 97 -6.08 20.04 -11.06
C SER A 97 -6.66 18.63 -10.90
N HIS A 98 -7.64 18.23 -11.74
CA HIS A 98 -8.15 16.86 -11.74
C HIS A 98 -7.25 15.87 -12.50
N ARG A 99 -6.42 16.31 -13.46
CA ARG A 99 -5.51 15.41 -14.22
C ARG A 99 -4.57 14.60 -13.33
N PHE A 100 -4.24 15.12 -12.15
CA PHE A 100 -3.05 14.70 -11.40
C PHE A 100 -3.25 14.74 -9.86
N THR A 101 -4.46 14.53 -9.35
CA THR A 101 -4.70 14.52 -7.89
C THR A 101 -5.39 13.24 -7.42
N SER A 102 -4.64 12.38 -6.72
CA SER A 102 -5.25 11.34 -5.87
C SER A 102 -5.59 11.96 -4.52
N GLN A 103 -6.86 12.31 -4.29
CA GLN A 103 -7.30 12.89 -3.03
C GLN A 103 -7.55 11.78 -2.01
N ARG A 104 -6.78 11.79 -0.91
CA ARG A 104 -6.95 10.86 0.23
C ARG A 104 -7.03 11.67 1.51
N HIS A 105 -8.09 12.47 1.62
CA HIS A 105 -8.33 13.32 2.77
C HIS A 105 -8.58 12.48 4.04
N ASN A 106 -7.89 12.81 5.12
CA ASN A 106 -8.12 12.25 6.45
C ASN A 106 -7.78 13.32 7.50
N PRO A 107 -8.78 13.99 8.12
CA PRO A 107 -8.55 15.04 9.10
C PRO A 107 -7.72 14.59 10.31
N GLU A 108 -7.97 13.38 10.81
CA GLU A 108 -7.27 12.84 11.98
C GLU A 108 -5.78 12.64 11.68
N ALA A 109 -5.46 12.10 10.50
CA ALA A 109 -4.06 11.92 10.08
C ALA A 109 -3.34 13.27 9.83
N ILE A 110 -4.05 14.29 9.35
CA ILE A 110 -3.49 15.65 9.19
C ILE A 110 -3.20 16.28 10.56
N ALA A 111 -4.12 16.14 11.52
CA ALA A 111 -3.92 16.64 12.88
C ALA A 111 -2.70 15.97 13.55
N GLN A 112 -2.60 14.64 13.47
CA GLN A 112 -1.42 13.90 13.95
C GLN A 112 -0.12 14.37 13.27
N SER A 113 -0.18 14.69 11.97
CA SER A 113 1.01 15.16 11.26
C SER A 113 1.46 16.54 11.72
N LYS A 114 0.52 17.46 11.96
CA LYS A 114 0.81 18.81 12.49
C LYS A 114 1.44 18.73 13.87
N GLU A 115 0.92 17.85 14.74
CA GLU A 115 1.51 17.58 16.05
C GLU A 115 2.94 17.04 15.93
N ALA A 116 3.15 15.98 15.15
CA ALA A 116 4.47 15.39 14.94
C ALA A 116 5.47 16.39 14.32
N ALA A 117 5.01 17.28 13.44
CA ALA A 117 5.84 18.26 12.75
C ALA A 117 6.54 19.23 13.71
N VAL A 118 5.87 19.64 14.79
CA VAL A 118 6.46 20.52 15.82
C VAL A 118 7.79 19.92 16.30
N TYR A 119 7.76 18.64 16.66
CA TYR A 119 8.91 17.95 17.22
C TYR A 119 9.97 17.59 16.19
N LEU A 120 9.57 17.19 14.97
CA LEU A 120 10.55 16.94 13.90
C LEU A 120 11.33 18.20 13.53
N VAL A 121 10.66 19.36 13.49
CA VAL A 121 11.30 20.66 13.24
C VAL A 121 12.17 21.07 14.43
N ALA A 122 11.69 20.88 15.66
CA ALA A 122 12.48 21.12 16.87
C ALA A 122 13.76 20.27 16.88
N ARG A 123 13.67 19.00 16.47
CA ARG A 123 14.82 18.09 16.33
C ARG A 123 15.84 18.62 15.34
N GLN A 124 15.38 19.02 14.15
CA GLN A 124 16.26 19.56 13.13
C GLN A 124 16.93 20.86 13.60
N TYR A 125 16.17 21.75 14.24
CA TYR A 125 16.70 22.99 14.81
C TYR A 125 17.81 22.74 15.83
N LEU A 126 17.61 21.79 16.75
CA LEU A 126 18.63 21.41 17.72
C LEU A 126 19.84 20.76 17.04
N SER A 127 19.63 19.96 15.99
CA SER A 127 20.72 19.37 15.21
C SER A 127 21.61 20.45 14.61
N ASP A 128 20.99 21.43 13.95
CA ASP A 128 21.70 22.55 13.31
C ASP A 128 22.40 23.43 14.35
N LYS A 129 21.75 23.69 15.50
CA LYS A 129 22.26 24.55 16.56
C LYS A 129 23.43 23.92 17.33
N LEU A 130 23.35 22.63 17.62
CA LEU A 130 24.31 21.92 18.48
C LEU A 130 25.39 21.16 17.69
N GLY A 131 25.23 21.02 16.37
CA GLY A 131 26.11 20.21 15.54
C GLY A 131 26.01 18.70 15.84
N ILE A 132 24.92 18.27 16.47
CA ILE A 132 24.63 16.88 16.81
C ILE A 132 23.75 16.33 15.68
N PRO A 133 24.05 15.16 15.09
CA PRO A 133 23.17 14.55 14.10
C PRO A 133 21.74 14.38 14.65
N ALA A 134 20.74 14.75 13.86
CA ALA A 134 19.36 14.86 14.32
C ALA A 134 18.83 13.52 14.89
N GLU A 135 19.22 12.40 14.29
CA GLU A 135 18.88 11.06 14.74
C GLU A 135 19.46 10.67 16.11
N LYS A 136 20.50 11.37 16.58
CA LYS A 136 21.11 11.19 17.90
C LYS A 136 20.47 12.08 18.98
N ILE A 137 19.59 12.99 18.57
CA ILE A 137 18.83 13.83 19.50
C ILE A 137 17.68 12.99 20.05
N GLY A 138 17.66 12.85 21.37
CA GLY A 138 16.73 11.99 22.11
C GLY A 138 15.26 12.30 21.86
N GLY A 139 14.41 11.43 22.39
CA GLY A 139 12.97 11.65 22.37
C GLY A 139 12.63 12.96 23.08
N PHE A 140 11.80 13.78 22.43
CA PHE A 140 11.05 14.81 23.13
C PHE A 140 10.07 14.06 24.02
N GLY A 141 10.39 13.95 25.32
CA GLY A 141 9.45 13.40 26.30
C GLY A 141 8.13 14.14 26.19
N GLN A 142 7.01 13.47 26.46
CA GLN A 142 5.69 14.11 26.45
C GLN A 142 5.76 15.42 27.23
N VAL A 143 5.56 16.56 26.55
CA VAL A 143 5.04 17.73 27.25
C VAL A 143 3.58 17.39 27.53
N PRO A 144 3.13 17.32 28.80
CA PRO A 144 1.75 17.01 29.12
C PRO A 144 0.89 18.22 28.75
N SER A 145 0.55 18.33 27.48
CA SER A 145 -0.26 19.41 26.93
C SER A 145 -0.90 18.94 25.64
N PHE A 146 -1.66 17.86 25.70
CA PHE A 146 -2.95 17.64 25.01
C PHE A 146 -3.55 16.40 25.69
N GLY A 147 -4.71 16.56 26.31
CA GLY A 147 -5.20 15.69 27.37
C GLY A 147 -5.26 14.22 27.01
N ASN A 148 -4.28 13.45 27.47
CA ASN A 148 -4.51 12.06 27.81
C ASN A 148 -4.93 12.04 29.28
N ASP A 149 -6.16 12.51 29.54
CA ASP A 149 -6.90 12.03 30.69
C ASP A 149 -6.85 10.49 30.59
N GLY A 150 -6.39 9.82 31.64
CA GLY A 150 -6.36 8.35 31.71
C GLY A 150 -7.74 7.68 31.62
N SER A 151 -8.75 8.36 31.08
CA SER A 151 -10.11 7.91 30.82
C SER A 151 -10.28 7.04 29.57
N ASP A 152 -9.33 7.05 28.63
CA ASP A 152 -9.38 6.22 27.41
C ASP A 152 -8.49 4.97 27.51
N ARG A 153 -8.44 4.32 28.69
CA ARG A 153 -7.99 2.92 28.75
C ARG A 153 -8.98 2.09 27.94
N GLN A 154 -8.65 1.84 26.67
CA GLN A 154 -9.38 0.93 25.80
C GLN A 154 -9.60 -0.40 26.54
N VAL A 155 -10.83 -0.63 27.01
CA VAL A 155 -11.18 -1.86 27.73
C VAL A 155 -11.32 -2.97 26.70
N CYS A 156 -10.33 -3.85 26.64
CA CYS A 156 -10.40 -5.02 25.79
C CYS A 156 -11.23 -6.12 26.44
N ASP A 157 -12.17 -6.70 25.68
CA ASP A 157 -12.79 -7.96 26.07
C ASP A 157 -11.83 -9.12 25.74
N PHE A 158 -11.16 -9.61 26.78
CA PHE A 158 -10.22 -10.74 26.71
C PHE A 158 -10.89 -12.04 26.24
N ASN A 159 -12.21 -12.16 26.41
CA ASN A 159 -12.99 -13.32 26.01
C ASN A 159 -13.66 -13.16 24.63
N SER A 160 -13.48 -12.00 23.97
CA SER A 160 -14.08 -11.77 22.66
C SER A 160 -13.54 -12.77 21.64
N LYS A 161 -14.47 -13.38 20.91
CA LYS A 161 -14.19 -14.27 19.78
C LYS A 161 -13.96 -13.50 18.47
N PHE A 162 -14.23 -12.19 18.47
CA PHE A 162 -14.28 -11.38 17.26
C PHE A 162 -13.29 -10.23 17.32
N ARG A 163 -12.71 -9.93 16.16
CA ARG A 163 -11.87 -8.76 15.96
C ARG A 163 -12.71 -7.49 16.09
N THR A 164 -12.13 -6.44 16.67
CA THR A 164 -12.67 -5.09 16.51
C THR A 164 -12.57 -4.65 15.05
N LEU A 165 -13.22 -3.54 14.70
CA LEU A 165 -13.22 -3.02 13.33
C LEU A 165 -12.05 -2.08 13.05
N ASP A 166 -11.53 -1.42 14.09
CA ASP A 166 -10.37 -0.55 14.00
C ASP A 166 -9.04 -1.27 14.27
N GLY A 167 -9.08 -2.59 14.48
CA GLY A 167 -7.89 -3.43 14.70
C GLY A 167 -7.36 -3.42 16.14
N THR A 168 -7.98 -2.69 17.06
CA THR A 168 -7.61 -2.70 18.49
C THR A 168 -7.85 -4.04 19.17
N CYS A 169 -7.21 -4.25 20.33
CA CYS A 169 -7.42 -5.42 21.19
C CYS A 169 -7.11 -6.77 20.55
N ASN A 170 -6.43 -6.82 19.39
CA ASN A 170 -5.83 -8.05 18.91
C ASN A 170 -4.70 -8.46 19.86
N ASN A 171 -3.76 -7.54 20.10
CA ASN A 171 -2.78 -7.69 21.16
C ASN A 171 -3.38 -7.21 22.49
N LEU A 172 -3.27 -8.04 23.53
CA LEU A 172 -3.84 -7.77 24.85
C LEU A 172 -2.91 -6.98 25.78
N GLY A 173 -1.59 -7.02 25.53
CA GLY A 173 -0.60 -6.25 26.29
C GLY A 173 -0.49 -4.82 25.77
N VAL A 174 -0.59 -4.64 24.44
CA VAL A 174 -0.64 -3.33 23.79
C VAL A 174 -1.87 -3.24 22.89
N PRO A 175 -3.05 -2.86 23.43
CA PRO A 175 -4.32 -2.82 22.68
C PRO A 175 -4.32 -2.05 21.36
N SER A 176 -3.41 -1.10 21.17
CA SER A 176 -3.28 -0.29 19.96
C SER A 176 -2.42 -0.93 18.87
N PHE A 177 -1.77 -2.06 19.13
CA PHE A 177 -1.02 -2.79 18.10
C PHE A 177 -1.95 -3.20 16.95
N GLY A 178 -1.58 -2.77 15.75
CA GLY A 178 -2.32 -3.06 14.53
C GLY A 178 -3.57 -2.19 14.31
N LYS A 179 -3.81 -1.19 15.17
CA LYS A 179 -4.91 -0.25 15.05
C LYS A 179 -4.80 0.60 13.77
N SER A 180 -5.92 0.89 13.13
CA SER A 180 -6.00 1.85 12.02
C SER A 180 -5.66 3.28 12.44
N GLY A 181 -5.07 4.05 11.53
CA GLY A 181 -4.65 5.43 11.80
C GLY A 181 -3.36 5.53 12.61
N THR A 182 -2.56 4.46 12.64
CA THR A 182 -1.24 4.40 13.29
C THR A 182 -0.12 4.28 12.25
N ILE A 183 1.12 4.56 12.65
CA ILE A 183 2.27 4.57 11.72
C ILE A 183 2.68 3.17 11.26
N PHE A 184 3.31 3.10 10.08
CA PHE A 184 3.99 1.89 9.60
C PHE A 184 5.22 1.54 10.46
N ASN A 185 5.58 0.26 10.48
CA ASN A 185 6.86 -0.22 10.99
C ASN A 185 7.96 -0.14 9.91
N ARG A 186 9.23 -0.35 10.26
CA ARG A 186 10.37 -0.32 9.34
C ARG A 186 11.25 -1.55 9.50
N LEU A 187 11.68 -2.15 8.39
CA LEU A 187 12.72 -3.17 8.39
C LEU A 187 14.10 -2.54 8.61
N VAL A 188 14.38 -1.42 7.94
CA VAL A 188 15.63 -0.67 8.10
C VAL A 188 15.38 0.56 8.96
N ILE A 189 15.82 0.49 10.22
CA ILE A 189 15.52 1.51 11.25
C ILE A 189 16.46 2.72 11.18
N ASN A 190 17.63 2.60 10.53
CA ASN A 190 18.59 3.71 10.45
C ASN A 190 18.03 4.89 9.61
N PRO A 191 17.77 6.06 10.21
CA PRO A 191 17.15 7.19 9.51
C PRO A 191 17.98 7.75 8.36
N ASN A 192 19.31 7.68 8.46
CA ASN A 192 20.25 8.22 7.46
C ASN A 192 20.23 7.45 6.13
N GLU A 193 19.59 6.28 6.10
CA GLU A 193 19.38 5.53 4.88
C GLU A 193 18.15 5.98 4.11
N GLY A 194 17.15 6.56 4.81
CA GLY A 194 15.87 6.99 4.24
C GLY A 194 15.80 8.49 3.94
N TYR A 195 16.30 9.33 4.84
CA TYR A 195 16.26 10.79 4.71
C TYR A 195 17.66 11.40 4.69
N HIS A 196 17.82 12.53 4.01
CA HIS A 196 19.11 13.20 3.87
C HIS A 196 19.62 13.79 5.18
N ASP A 197 18.72 14.32 5.99
CA ASP A 197 18.92 14.95 7.29
C ASP A 197 18.69 13.98 8.46
N GLY A 198 18.38 12.71 8.17
CA GLY A 198 17.98 11.74 9.20
C GLY A 198 16.59 11.99 9.79
N VAL A 199 15.83 12.97 9.30
CA VAL A 199 14.52 13.37 9.85
C VAL A 199 13.41 13.28 8.80
N ALA A 200 13.44 14.11 7.76
CA ALA A 200 12.33 14.25 6.82
C ALA A 200 12.73 14.74 5.42
N ALA A 201 13.95 15.25 5.23
CA ALA A 201 14.41 15.77 3.95
C ALA A 201 14.66 14.65 2.94
N ILE A 202 14.21 14.86 1.71
CA ILE A 202 14.37 13.88 0.63
C ILE A 202 15.85 13.56 0.41
N ARG A 203 16.13 12.26 0.27
CA ARG A 203 17.46 11.72 -0.03
C ARG A 203 18.14 12.45 -1.20
N ARG A 204 19.46 12.60 -1.07
CA ARG A 204 20.37 13.15 -2.08
C ARG A 204 21.40 12.11 -2.49
N SER A 205 22.06 12.32 -3.63
CA SER A 205 23.15 11.47 -4.11
C SER A 205 24.16 11.23 -2.99
N LYS A 206 24.48 9.96 -2.72
CA LYS A 206 25.50 9.58 -1.72
C LYS A 206 26.90 9.96 -2.19
N LEU A 207 27.11 10.15 -3.50
CA LEU A 207 28.40 10.55 -4.07
C LEU A 207 28.59 12.08 -4.07
N THR A 208 27.64 12.84 -4.64
CA THR A 208 27.83 14.28 -4.90
C THR A 208 27.00 15.18 -3.98
N ARG A 209 26.10 14.62 -3.17
CA ARG A 209 25.10 15.36 -2.38
C ARG A 209 24.15 16.23 -3.21
N ARG A 210 24.13 16.08 -4.54
CA ARG A 210 23.15 16.74 -5.41
C ARG A 210 21.78 16.06 -5.30
N PRO A 211 20.69 16.74 -5.69
CA PRO A 211 19.38 16.10 -5.79
C PRO A 211 19.45 14.83 -6.64
N LEU A 212 18.72 13.79 -6.24
CA LEU A 212 18.57 12.57 -7.04
C LEU A 212 17.92 12.87 -8.39
N PRO A 213 18.14 12.03 -9.42
CA PRO A 213 17.47 12.17 -10.71
C PRO A 213 15.96 12.18 -10.53
N SER A 214 15.23 12.93 -11.37
CA SER A 214 13.77 12.96 -11.33
C SER A 214 13.20 11.54 -11.43
N ALA A 215 12.16 11.24 -10.64
CA ALA A 215 11.45 9.98 -10.72
C ALA A 215 10.93 9.68 -12.13
N ARG A 216 10.51 10.71 -12.89
CA ARG A 216 10.11 10.54 -14.29
C ARG A 216 11.29 10.21 -15.20
N LEU A 217 12.46 10.81 -14.97
CA LEU A 217 13.66 10.49 -15.73
C LEU A 217 14.05 9.01 -15.53
N VAL A 218 13.99 8.54 -14.28
CA VAL A 218 14.25 7.13 -13.95
C VAL A 218 13.22 6.23 -14.65
N SER A 219 11.92 6.54 -14.52
CA SER A 219 10.83 5.79 -15.16
C SER A 219 11.04 5.67 -16.68
N THR A 220 11.35 6.76 -17.37
CA THR A 220 11.52 6.78 -18.84
C THR A 220 12.84 6.17 -19.33
N THR A 221 13.87 6.14 -18.50
CA THR A 221 15.21 5.67 -18.88
C THR A 221 15.43 4.20 -18.54
N VAL A 222 15.04 3.79 -17.33
CA VAL A 222 15.33 2.45 -16.80
C VAL A 222 14.32 1.42 -17.32
N LEU A 223 13.04 1.80 -17.44
CA LEU A 223 12.00 0.86 -17.84
C LEU A 223 12.08 0.48 -19.32
N ASP A 224 11.62 -0.72 -19.62
CA ASP A 224 11.49 -1.28 -20.95
C ASP A 224 10.12 -0.98 -21.56
N LYS A 225 10.05 -1.07 -22.89
CA LYS A 225 8.82 -0.87 -23.66
C LYS A 225 8.23 -2.18 -24.18
N ILE A 226 8.93 -3.29 -23.96
CA ILE A 226 8.56 -4.62 -24.44
C ILE A 226 8.04 -5.39 -23.24
N SER A 227 6.83 -5.96 -23.36
CA SER A 227 6.24 -6.78 -22.33
C SER A 227 6.57 -8.26 -22.54
N PHE A 228 6.70 -8.98 -21.43
CA PHE A 228 6.71 -10.43 -21.40
C PHE A 228 5.61 -10.90 -20.47
N SER A 229 4.80 -11.83 -20.97
CA SER A 229 3.70 -12.38 -20.21
C SER A 229 4.13 -13.60 -19.42
N ARG A 230 3.73 -13.65 -18.15
CA ARG A 230 3.97 -14.78 -17.28
C ARG A 230 2.93 -15.86 -17.51
N LEU A 231 3.22 -16.75 -18.46
CA LEU A 231 2.24 -17.70 -19.00
C LEU A 231 1.67 -18.68 -17.98
N ASP A 232 2.33 -18.90 -16.84
CA ASP A 232 1.91 -19.79 -15.75
C ASP A 232 1.18 -19.09 -14.60
N VAL A 233 0.90 -17.78 -14.71
CA VAL A 233 0.24 -16.98 -13.66
C VAL A 233 -0.92 -16.19 -14.25
N SER A 234 -2.11 -16.35 -13.67
CA SER A 234 -3.32 -15.66 -14.16
C SER A 234 -3.33 -14.19 -13.74
N LEU A 235 -4.04 -13.35 -14.50
CA LEU A 235 -4.26 -11.94 -14.21
C LEU A 235 -5.00 -11.76 -12.86
N LEU A 236 -5.76 -12.77 -12.42
CA LEU A 236 -6.35 -12.82 -11.09
C LEU A 236 -5.30 -12.68 -9.97
N THR A 237 -4.07 -13.15 -10.17
CA THR A 237 -2.98 -12.98 -9.19
C THR A 237 -2.65 -11.52 -8.95
N MET A 238 -2.54 -10.74 -10.02
CA MET A 238 -2.36 -9.29 -9.94
C MET A 238 -3.56 -8.65 -9.23
N GLN A 239 -4.78 -9.01 -9.67
CA GLN A 239 -6.01 -8.42 -9.13
C GLN A 239 -6.21 -8.72 -7.64
N TRP A 240 -5.91 -9.95 -7.22
CA TRP A 240 -5.93 -10.36 -5.82
C TRP A 240 -4.87 -9.63 -5.01
N GLY A 241 -3.67 -9.46 -5.56
CA GLY A 241 -2.61 -8.66 -4.93
C GLY A 241 -3.08 -7.24 -4.64
N GLN A 242 -3.76 -6.57 -5.59
CA GLN A 242 -4.34 -5.25 -5.36
C GLN A 242 -5.44 -5.27 -4.29
N PHE A 243 -6.36 -6.24 -4.37
CA PHE A 243 -7.44 -6.37 -3.38
C PHE A 243 -6.89 -6.58 -1.96
N LEU A 244 -5.83 -7.39 -1.81
CA LEU A 244 -5.13 -7.62 -0.54
C LEU A 244 -4.30 -6.42 -0.06
N ASP A 245 -3.60 -5.70 -0.94
CA ASP A 245 -2.95 -4.43 -0.58
C ASP A 245 -3.96 -3.46 0.03
N HIS A 246 -5.18 -3.45 -0.51
CA HIS A 246 -6.25 -2.59 -0.02
C HIS A 246 -6.88 -3.04 1.29
N ASP A 247 -6.55 -4.23 1.80
CA ASP A 247 -6.86 -4.64 3.19
C ASP A 247 -5.78 -4.14 4.18
N LEU A 248 -4.54 -4.02 3.71
CA LEU A 248 -3.38 -3.79 4.58
C LEU A 248 -2.88 -2.34 4.56
N THR A 249 -3.02 -1.62 3.46
CA THR A 249 -2.32 -0.33 3.27
C THR A 249 -3.18 0.74 2.63
N LEU A 250 -3.30 1.88 3.31
CA LEU A 250 -3.78 3.13 2.73
C LEU A 250 -3.05 4.29 3.39
N THR A 251 -2.17 4.96 2.65
CA THR A 251 -1.51 6.17 3.16
C THR A 251 -2.27 7.42 2.71
N PRO A 252 -2.81 8.22 3.63
CA PRO A 252 -3.39 9.53 3.30
C PRO A 252 -2.33 10.52 2.81
N THR A 253 -2.79 11.58 2.16
CA THR A 253 -1.95 12.70 1.72
C THR A 253 -2.43 13.97 2.39
N PHE A 254 -1.54 14.96 2.54
CA PHE A 254 -1.97 16.27 2.99
C PHE A 254 -3.01 16.89 2.05
N THR A 255 -3.98 17.56 2.64
CA THR A 255 -5.01 18.34 1.94
C THR A 255 -5.15 19.68 2.63
N LYS A 256 -5.79 20.63 1.94
CA LYS A 256 -6.24 21.88 2.53
C LYS A 256 -7.34 21.61 3.58
N SER A 257 -7.70 22.63 4.36
CA SER A 257 -8.69 22.52 5.44
C SER A 257 -10.11 22.20 4.97
N ASP A 258 -10.44 22.47 3.70
CA ASP A 258 -11.70 22.07 3.05
C ASP A 258 -11.66 20.64 2.47
N GLY A 259 -10.56 19.92 2.65
CA GLY A 259 -10.34 18.57 2.13
C GLY A 259 -9.83 18.51 0.68
N SER A 260 -9.69 19.65 -0.01
CA SER A 260 -9.20 19.67 -1.38
C SER A 260 -7.66 19.55 -1.47
N ALA A 261 -7.15 18.95 -2.55
CA ALA A 261 -5.72 18.77 -2.75
C ALA A 261 -4.97 20.09 -3.07
N PHE A 262 -3.70 20.15 -2.68
CA PHE A 262 -2.78 21.21 -3.11
C PHE A 262 -2.40 21.08 -4.59
N LEU A 263 -2.29 22.21 -5.29
CA LEU A 263 -1.71 22.28 -6.63
C LEU A 263 -0.20 22.58 -6.54
N CYS A 264 0.58 21.54 -6.27
CA CYS A 264 2.03 21.57 -6.17
C CYS A 264 2.75 21.71 -7.52
N CYS A 265 2.06 21.40 -8.62
CA CYS A 265 2.53 21.61 -9.99
C CYS A 265 1.53 22.48 -10.77
N SER A 266 1.96 23.65 -11.27
CA SER A 266 1.14 24.59 -12.03
C SER A 266 1.84 25.04 -13.32
N ALA A 267 1.06 25.57 -14.27
CA ALA A 267 1.59 26.10 -15.53
C ALA A 267 2.51 27.32 -15.36
N ALA A 268 2.46 28.02 -14.21
CA ALA A 268 3.39 29.09 -13.87
C ALA A 268 4.74 28.56 -13.36
N GLN A 269 4.79 27.29 -12.93
CA GLN A 269 6.01 26.61 -12.47
C GLN A 269 6.69 25.89 -13.64
N THR A 270 7.08 26.66 -14.66
CA THR A 270 7.90 26.15 -15.77
C THR A 270 9.39 26.25 -15.43
N GLY A 271 10.16 25.19 -15.72
CA GLY A 271 11.62 25.19 -15.57
C GLY A 271 12.16 24.64 -14.24
N VAL A 272 13.42 24.98 -13.94
CA VAL A 272 14.23 24.39 -12.85
C VAL A 272 13.90 24.98 -11.47
N ASN A 273 13.18 26.10 -11.42
CA ASN A 273 12.79 26.81 -10.20
C ASN A 273 11.29 26.64 -9.97
N VAL A 274 10.90 25.52 -9.35
CA VAL A 274 9.53 25.29 -8.91
C VAL A 274 9.35 26.00 -7.56
N TYR A 275 8.63 27.13 -7.54
CA TYR A 275 8.21 27.73 -6.27
C TYR A 275 7.16 26.82 -5.64
N LEU A 276 7.52 26.16 -4.54
CA LEU A 276 6.61 25.27 -3.82
C LEU A 276 5.60 26.12 -3.07
N PRO A 277 4.30 25.96 -3.33
CA PRO A 277 3.29 26.75 -2.63
C PRO A 277 3.17 26.34 -1.16
N HIS A 278 3.71 25.17 -0.79
CA HIS A 278 3.51 24.55 0.51
C HIS A 278 4.66 23.57 0.86
N PRO A 279 5.09 23.43 2.13
CA PRO A 279 6.17 22.50 2.52
C PRO A 279 5.92 21.03 2.16
N GLU A 280 4.65 20.62 2.13
CA GLU A 280 4.24 19.25 1.77
C GLU A 280 4.09 19.02 0.26
N CYS A 281 4.44 20.01 -0.56
CA CYS A 281 4.53 19.84 -2.00
C CYS A 281 5.85 19.20 -2.42
N LEU A 282 5.77 18.13 -3.21
CA LEU A 282 6.94 17.42 -3.72
C LEU A 282 6.74 17.01 -5.20
N PRO A 283 6.51 17.97 -6.10
CA PRO A 283 6.17 17.70 -7.49
C PRO A 283 7.28 16.91 -8.20
N ILE A 284 6.87 16.07 -9.15
CA ILE A 284 7.80 15.26 -9.95
C ILE A 284 8.19 16.06 -11.18
N ALA A 285 9.45 16.48 -11.28
CA ALA A 285 9.93 17.26 -12.42
C ALA A 285 9.90 16.43 -13.72
N ILE A 286 9.40 17.01 -14.81
CA ILE A 286 9.45 16.41 -16.14
C ILE A 286 10.75 16.84 -16.85
N PRO A 287 11.57 15.91 -17.35
CA PRO A 287 12.77 16.25 -18.13
C PRO A 287 12.46 17.10 -19.37
N ARG A 288 13.37 17.99 -19.75
CA ARG A 288 13.20 18.83 -20.96
C ARG A 288 13.11 18.02 -22.25
N ASN A 289 13.68 16.83 -22.28
CA ASN A 289 13.67 15.90 -23.39
C ASN A 289 12.71 14.71 -23.15
N ASP A 290 11.71 14.86 -22.27
CA ASP A 290 10.73 13.80 -22.03
C ASP A 290 9.96 13.48 -23.32
N PRO A 291 10.01 12.23 -23.81
CA PRO A 291 9.44 11.90 -25.12
C PRO A 291 7.91 11.90 -25.17
N VAL A 292 7.24 11.94 -24.01
CA VAL A 292 5.78 11.82 -23.91
C VAL A 292 5.15 13.12 -23.39
N PHE A 293 5.67 13.66 -22.29
CA PHE A 293 5.13 14.85 -21.65
C PHE A 293 5.72 16.15 -22.22
N ASN A 294 6.89 16.10 -22.86
CA ASN A 294 7.51 17.27 -23.47
C ASN A 294 8.18 16.95 -24.83
N PRO A 295 7.45 16.35 -25.79
CA PRO A 295 8.03 15.82 -27.03
C PRO A 295 8.67 16.90 -27.93
N LEU A 296 8.20 18.15 -27.83
CA LEU A 296 8.73 19.29 -28.60
C LEU A 296 9.83 20.06 -27.86
N GLY A 297 10.16 19.68 -26.63
CA GLY A 297 11.15 20.37 -25.79
C GLY A 297 10.78 21.81 -25.42
N ASN A 298 9.55 22.24 -25.69
CA ASN A 298 9.07 23.60 -25.49
C ASN A 298 8.59 23.88 -24.05
N GLY A 299 8.61 22.86 -23.18
CA GLY A 299 8.25 23.00 -21.77
C GLY A 299 6.73 23.05 -21.53
N GLN A 300 5.93 22.44 -22.40
CA GLN A 300 4.46 22.42 -22.26
C GLN A 300 4.00 21.72 -20.97
N VAL A 301 4.71 20.67 -20.53
CA VAL A 301 4.53 20.03 -19.22
C VAL A 301 5.89 19.95 -18.53
N THR A 302 5.99 20.56 -17.36
CA THR A 302 7.27 20.69 -16.62
C THR A 302 7.29 19.91 -15.31
N CYS A 303 6.14 19.51 -14.79
CA CYS A 303 6.03 18.66 -13.61
C CYS A 303 4.74 17.83 -13.62
N MET A 304 4.69 16.81 -12.76
CA MET A 304 3.46 16.19 -12.28
C MET A 304 3.21 16.62 -10.84
N ASN A 305 1.94 16.85 -10.51
CA ASN A 305 1.52 17.20 -9.17
C ASN A 305 1.76 16.03 -8.20
N PHE A 306 2.39 16.27 -7.06
CA PHE A 306 2.60 15.25 -6.04
C PHE A 306 2.66 15.91 -4.66
N ILE A 307 1.92 15.31 -3.72
CA ILE A 307 1.80 15.77 -2.34
C ILE A 307 2.33 14.67 -1.43
N ARG A 308 3.13 15.07 -0.43
CA ARG A 308 3.68 14.16 0.57
C ARG A 308 2.60 13.50 1.41
N SER A 309 2.89 12.31 1.90
CA SER A 309 2.00 11.53 2.76
C SER A 309 1.92 12.11 4.16
N THR A 310 0.76 11.95 4.82
CA THR A 310 0.62 12.25 6.25
C THR A 310 1.52 11.34 7.08
N PHE A 311 1.90 11.81 8.26
CA PHE A 311 2.81 11.15 9.20
C PHE A 311 2.33 11.35 10.64
N GLY A 312 2.86 10.59 11.58
CA GLY A 312 2.35 10.61 12.94
C GLY A 312 3.36 10.16 13.99
N ASN A 313 2.83 9.97 15.20
CA ASN A 313 3.58 9.61 16.40
C ASN A 313 3.60 8.09 16.60
N ASN A 314 4.49 7.65 17.50
CA ASN A 314 4.49 6.30 18.05
C ASN A 314 3.20 6.05 18.86
N LEU A 315 2.92 4.79 19.15
CA LEU A 315 1.72 4.39 19.89
C LEU A 315 1.66 4.89 21.34
N ASP A 316 2.81 5.26 21.92
CA ASP A 316 2.93 5.87 23.25
C ASP A 316 2.83 7.41 23.21
N GLY A 317 2.56 7.99 22.04
CA GLY A 317 2.46 9.43 21.80
C GLY A 317 3.81 10.12 21.60
N THR A 318 4.94 9.41 21.69
CA THR A 318 6.26 10.00 21.40
C THR A 318 6.47 10.19 19.90
N VAL A 319 7.29 11.17 19.52
CA VAL A 319 7.57 11.42 18.09
C VAL A 319 8.73 10.52 17.63
N PRO A 320 8.55 9.72 16.56
CA PRO A 320 9.61 8.88 16.02
C PRO A 320 10.84 9.71 15.62
N PRO A 321 12.05 9.11 15.63
CA PRO A 321 13.29 9.84 15.30
C PRO A 321 13.27 10.46 13.90
N MET A 322 12.54 9.83 12.98
CA MET A 322 12.31 10.28 11.62
C MET A 322 10.82 10.29 11.28
N ARG A 323 10.47 10.99 10.20
CA ARG A 323 9.11 11.04 9.66
C ARG A 323 8.61 9.64 9.29
N SER A 324 7.55 9.19 9.97
CA SER A 324 6.91 7.89 9.77
C SER A 324 5.45 8.04 9.38
N GLN A 325 5.08 7.46 8.24
CA GLN A 325 3.79 7.67 7.60
C GLN A 325 2.66 6.87 8.26
N ILE A 326 1.46 7.44 8.23
CA ILE A 326 0.25 6.83 8.80
C ILE A 326 -0.36 5.83 7.83
N ASN A 327 -0.73 4.65 8.35
CA ASN A 327 -1.63 3.73 7.68
C ASN A 327 -3.06 4.00 8.16
N ALA A 328 -3.97 4.37 7.27
CA ALA A 328 -5.37 4.64 7.60
C ALA A 328 -6.22 3.37 7.75
N LEU A 329 -5.70 2.21 7.34
CA LEU A 329 -6.36 0.91 7.54
C LEU A 329 -5.81 0.20 8.76
N THR A 330 -6.50 -0.87 9.17
CA THR A 330 -5.95 -1.82 10.14
C THR A 330 -4.68 -2.44 9.55
N HIS A 331 -3.75 -2.89 10.40
CA HIS A 331 -2.55 -3.58 9.91
C HIS A 331 -2.78 -5.09 9.73
N TRP A 332 -4.03 -5.55 9.76
CA TRP A 332 -4.38 -6.97 9.80
C TRP A 332 -4.88 -7.46 8.45
N ILE A 333 -4.72 -8.77 8.20
CA ILE A 333 -5.51 -9.45 7.16
C ILE A 333 -6.86 -9.79 7.80
N ASP A 334 -7.79 -8.84 7.76
CA ASP A 334 -9.09 -8.93 8.42
C ASP A 334 -10.28 -8.47 7.57
N GLY A 335 -10.08 -8.36 6.25
CA GLY A 335 -11.12 -8.02 5.29
C GLY A 335 -11.68 -6.61 5.52
N SER A 336 -10.90 -5.70 6.10
CA SER A 336 -11.25 -4.28 6.26
C SER A 336 -11.59 -3.61 4.92
N ASN A 337 -11.05 -4.11 3.81
CA ASN A 337 -11.46 -3.70 2.46
C ASN A 337 -12.93 -4.07 2.11
N VAL A 338 -13.53 -5.04 2.82
CA VAL A 338 -14.96 -5.41 2.75
C VAL A 338 -15.76 -4.76 3.88
N TYR A 339 -15.24 -4.77 5.11
CA TYR A 339 -15.98 -4.41 6.34
C TYR A 339 -15.74 -2.98 6.84
N GLY A 340 -14.72 -2.30 6.34
CA GLY A 340 -14.25 -0.99 6.79
C GLY A 340 -13.34 -1.07 8.03
N SER A 341 -12.43 -0.12 8.16
CA SER A 341 -11.47 -0.02 9.28
C SER A 341 -11.98 0.83 10.46
N THR A 342 -13.26 1.20 10.49
CA THR A 342 -13.85 1.93 11.63
C THR A 342 -15.25 1.39 11.96
N PRO A 343 -15.67 1.46 13.24
CA PRO A 343 -17.04 1.11 13.64
C PRO A 343 -18.11 1.88 12.87
N THR A 344 -17.86 3.16 12.59
CA THR A 344 -18.80 4.01 11.83
C THR A 344 -18.96 3.51 10.40
N LYS A 345 -17.85 3.24 9.69
CA LYS A 345 -17.91 2.76 8.31
C LYS A 345 -18.58 1.39 8.21
N ALA A 346 -18.24 0.46 9.10
CA ALA A 346 -18.85 -0.87 9.08
C ALA A 346 -20.37 -0.82 9.28
N ARG A 347 -20.87 0.06 10.16
CA ARG A 347 -22.31 0.23 10.36
C ARG A 347 -23.03 0.71 9.09
N THR A 348 -22.41 1.56 8.27
CA THR A 348 -23.05 2.02 7.02
C THR A 348 -23.06 0.95 5.94
N LEU A 349 -22.19 -0.05 6.02
CA LEU A 349 -22.09 -1.14 5.06
C LEU A 349 -23.00 -2.34 5.39
N ARG A 350 -23.56 -2.40 6.60
CA ARG A 350 -24.51 -3.45 7.01
C ARG A 350 -25.94 -3.13 6.58
N ASP A 351 -26.74 -4.17 6.36
CA ASP A 351 -28.19 -4.05 6.22
C ASP A 351 -28.84 -4.22 7.60
N PRO A 352 -29.20 -3.11 8.28
CA PRO A 352 -29.76 -3.18 9.64
C PRO A 352 -31.16 -3.79 9.66
N THR A 353 -31.82 -3.94 8.50
CA THR A 353 -33.17 -4.47 8.39
C THR A 353 -33.20 -5.96 8.08
N SER A 354 -32.05 -6.56 7.78
CA SER A 354 -32.00 -7.96 7.34
C SER A 354 -32.41 -8.94 8.44
N GLY A 355 -32.09 -8.63 9.70
CA GLY A 355 -32.22 -9.57 10.83
C GLY A 355 -31.39 -10.84 10.68
N ARG A 356 -30.47 -10.86 9.69
CA ARG A 356 -29.72 -12.05 9.24
C ARG A 356 -28.23 -11.76 9.10
N GLY A 357 -27.76 -10.63 9.59
CA GLY A 357 -26.36 -10.22 9.57
C GLY A 357 -25.82 -9.92 8.18
N ARG A 358 -26.67 -9.48 7.25
CA ARG A 358 -26.25 -9.19 5.86
C ARG A 358 -25.52 -7.86 5.74
N MET A 359 -24.61 -7.80 4.78
CA MET A 359 -24.09 -6.57 4.22
C MET A 359 -25.15 -5.95 3.29
N ARG A 360 -25.22 -4.63 3.27
CA ARG A 360 -26.09 -3.83 2.40
C ARG A 360 -25.68 -4.05 0.95
N THR A 361 -26.67 -4.21 0.08
CA THR A 361 -26.45 -4.41 -1.36
C THR A 361 -27.43 -3.62 -2.18
N PHE A 362 -27.03 -3.27 -3.40
CA PHE A 362 -27.93 -2.80 -4.44
C PHE A 362 -28.35 -3.98 -5.33
N ILE A 363 -29.66 -4.13 -5.59
CA ILE A 363 -30.14 -5.08 -6.59
C ILE A 363 -30.27 -4.34 -7.92
N SER A 364 -29.47 -4.74 -8.90
CA SER A 364 -29.53 -4.15 -10.24
C SER A 364 -30.85 -4.46 -10.94
N ASN A 365 -31.16 -3.73 -12.02
CA ASN A 365 -32.33 -3.98 -12.88
C ASN A 365 -32.32 -5.39 -13.49
N LEU A 366 -31.19 -6.09 -13.46
CA LEU A 366 -31.01 -7.46 -13.93
C LEU A 366 -31.15 -8.50 -12.79
N GLY A 367 -31.59 -8.08 -11.59
CA GLY A 367 -31.74 -8.97 -10.43
C GLY A 367 -30.45 -9.35 -9.73
N ARG A 368 -29.30 -8.81 -10.16
CA ARG A 368 -27.99 -9.13 -9.57
C ARG A 368 -27.73 -8.38 -8.27
N GLN A 369 -27.15 -9.08 -7.30
CA GLN A 369 -26.67 -8.48 -6.06
C GLN A 369 -25.32 -7.78 -6.29
N MET A 370 -25.29 -6.47 -6.12
CA MET A 370 -24.10 -5.63 -6.31
C MET A 370 -23.71 -4.95 -4.99
N LEU A 371 -22.49 -4.41 -4.94
CA LEU A 371 -22.09 -3.48 -3.88
C LEU A 371 -23.13 -2.35 -3.73
N PRO A 372 -23.31 -1.79 -2.52
CA PRO A 372 -24.17 -0.64 -2.33
C PRO A 372 -23.64 0.56 -3.14
N LEU A 373 -24.53 1.45 -3.59
CA LEU A 373 -24.11 2.67 -4.28
C LEU A 373 -23.48 3.66 -3.30
N GLY A 374 -22.44 4.35 -3.76
CA GLY A 374 -21.75 5.41 -3.03
C GLY A 374 -22.31 6.80 -3.32
N ASN A 375 -21.83 7.80 -2.58
CA ASN A 375 -22.29 9.19 -2.67
C ASN A 375 -21.59 10.02 -3.78
N CYS A 376 -20.77 9.39 -4.63
CA CYS A 376 -19.93 10.05 -5.64
C CYS A 376 -20.62 10.23 -7.02
N SER A 377 -21.56 9.36 -7.39
CA SER A 377 -22.37 9.44 -8.61
C SER A 377 -23.45 8.34 -8.58
N THR A 378 -24.38 8.34 -9.55
CA THR A 378 -25.38 7.26 -9.71
C THR A 378 -24.77 5.91 -10.09
N THR A 379 -23.47 5.86 -10.40
CA THR A 379 -22.77 4.67 -10.90
C THR A 379 -21.68 4.16 -9.96
N CYS A 380 -21.27 4.94 -8.94
CA CYS A 380 -20.17 4.50 -8.07
C CYS A 380 -20.63 3.59 -6.93
N PHE A 381 -19.73 2.73 -6.49
CA PHE A 381 -19.96 1.77 -5.41
C PHE A 381 -19.33 2.21 -4.10
N ASP A 382 -19.88 1.69 -3.00
CA ASP A 382 -19.38 1.83 -1.64
C ASP A 382 -18.92 0.48 -1.08
N ALA A 383 -17.80 0.46 -0.38
CA ALA A 383 -17.21 -0.73 0.24
C ALA A 383 -16.41 -0.35 1.49
N GLY A 384 -15.73 -1.32 2.10
CA GLY A 384 -14.85 -1.10 3.25
C GLY A 384 -13.67 -0.15 2.95
N ASP A 385 -13.10 -0.27 1.75
CA ASP A 385 -12.04 0.61 1.25
C ASP A 385 -12.54 1.61 0.19
N SER A 386 -12.01 2.83 0.23
CA SER A 386 -12.45 3.93 -0.64
C SER A 386 -12.02 3.80 -2.10
N ARG A 387 -11.04 2.95 -2.39
CA ARG A 387 -10.49 2.74 -3.74
C ARG A 387 -11.26 1.67 -4.52
N VAL A 388 -12.39 1.18 -4.01
CA VAL A 388 -13.22 0.15 -4.68
C VAL A 388 -13.55 0.45 -6.15
N ASN A 389 -13.64 1.74 -6.53
CA ASN A 389 -13.96 2.18 -7.89
C ASN A 389 -12.73 2.47 -8.76
N GLU A 390 -11.51 2.26 -8.27
CA GLU A 390 -10.27 2.66 -8.94
C GLU A 390 -10.16 2.05 -10.34
N GLN A 391 -10.61 0.79 -10.50
CA GLN A 391 -10.80 0.15 -11.80
C GLN A 391 -11.83 -1.01 -11.70
N PRO A 392 -12.47 -1.43 -12.81
CA PRO A 392 -13.63 -2.33 -12.77
C PRO A 392 -13.38 -3.74 -12.20
N LEU A 393 -12.23 -4.35 -12.49
CA LEU A 393 -11.87 -5.70 -12.00
C LEU A 393 -11.65 -5.72 -10.47
N LEU A 394 -11.23 -4.60 -9.86
CA LEU A 394 -11.14 -4.46 -8.41
C LEU A 394 -12.54 -4.48 -7.79
N THR A 395 -13.48 -3.72 -8.37
CA THR A 395 -14.87 -3.72 -7.93
C THR A 395 -15.53 -5.10 -8.09
N VAL A 396 -15.18 -5.86 -9.14
CA VAL A 396 -15.60 -7.27 -9.30
C VAL A 396 -15.16 -8.09 -8.09
N MET A 397 -13.91 -8.00 -7.65
CA MET A 397 -13.42 -8.71 -6.47
C MET A 397 -14.11 -8.28 -5.17
N HIS A 398 -14.32 -6.98 -4.96
CA HIS A 398 -15.11 -6.50 -3.80
C HIS A 398 -16.53 -7.06 -3.82
N THR A 399 -17.16 -7.16 -5.00
CA THR A 399 -18.51 -7.72 -5.15
C THR A 399 -18.54 -9.20 -4.81
N ILE A 400 -17.55 -9.99 -5.27
CA ILE A 400 -17.44 -11.42 -4.93
C ILE A 400 -17.37 -11.63 -3.42
N TRP A 401 -16.53 -10.88 -2.72
CA TRP A 401 -16.36 -11.06 -1.27
C TRP A 401 -17.53 -10.53 -0.43
N LEU A 402 -18.23 -9.50 -0.91
CA LEU A 402 -19.51 -9.09 -0.31
C LEU A 402 -20.56 -10.20 -0.45
N ARG A 403 -20.65 -10.83 -1.65
CA ARG A 403 -21.60 -11.91 -1.91
C ARG A 403 -21.29 -13.11 -1.02
N GLU A 404 -20.01 -13.43 -0.85
CA GLU A 404 -19.59 -14.54 0.02
C GLU A 404 -20.03 -14.33 1.47
N HIS A 405 -19.85 -13.13 2.01
CA HIS A 405 -20.37 -12.80 3.34
C HIS A 405 -21.89 -13.04 3.43
N ASN A 406 -22.66 -12.53 2.46
CA ASN A 406 -24.12 -12.68 2.47
C ASN A 406 -24.57 -14.13 2.27
N ARG A 407 -23.81 -14.94 1.53
CA ARG A 407 -24.01 -16.38 1.35
C ARG A 407 -23.79 -17.13 2.65
N ILE A 408 -22.69 -16.85 3.36
CA ILE A 408 -22.39 -17.46 4.67
C ILE A 408 -23.45 -17.04 5.71
N ALA A 409 -23.77 -15.76 5.81
CA ALA A 409 -24.75 -15.25 6.78
C ALA A 409 -26.13 -15.91 6.60
N GLU A 410 -26.60 -16.06 5.36
CA GLU A 410 -27.86 -16.75 5.05
C GLU A 410 -27.79 -18.25 5.40
N ASN A 411 -26.67 -18.92 5.12
CA ASN A 411 -26.50 -20.33 5.48
C ASN A 411 -26.41 -20.54 6.99
N LEU A 412 -25.77 -19.62 7.73
CA LEU A 412 -25.77 -19.64 9.20
C LEU A 412 -27.18 -19.47 9.77
N CYS A 413 -27.99 -18.58 9.18
CA CYS A 413 -29.38 -18.40 9.58
C CYS A 413 -30.23 -19.67 9.39
N ARG A 414 -29.91 -20.49 8.36
CA ARG A 414 -30.57 -21.78 8.13
C ARG A 414 -30.07 -22.86 9.08
N ALA A 415 -28.76 -22.91 9.33
CA ALA A 415 -28.13 -23.93 10.16
C ALA A 415 -28.39 -23.72 11.66
N VAL A 416 -28.46 -22.46 12.10
CA VAL A 416 -28.64 -22.07 13.50
C VAL A 416 -29.72 -20.98 13.60
N PRO A 417 -31.00 -21.32 13.40
CA PRO A 417 -32.08 -20.34 13.37
C PRO A 417 -32.28 -19.65 14.74
N GLY A 418 -32.87 -18.44 14.71
CA GLY A 418 -33.26 -17.69 15.90
C GLY A 418 -32.15 -16.89 16.58
N LYS A 419 -30.96 -16.75 15.97
CA LYS A 419 -29.89 -15.87 16.47
C LYS A 419 -30.09 -14.41 16.02
N THR A 420 -29.36 -13.50 16.66
CA THR A 420 -29.41 -12.06 16.38
C THR A 420 -28.68 -11.70 15.09
N ASP A 421 -29.00 -10.53 14.51
CA ASP A 421 -28.28 -9.97 13.37
C ASP A 421 -26.76 -9.88 13.63
N GLU A 422 -26.37 -9.38 14.80
CA GLU A 422 -24.98 -9.28 15.22
C GLU A 422 -24.27 -10.63 15.29
N PHE A 423 -24.97 -11.67 15.75
CA PHE A 423 -24.42 -13.02 15.77
C PHE A 423 -24.06 -13.48 14.35
N TYR A 424 -24.99 -13.37 13.40
CA TYR A 424 -24.74 -13.83 12.03
C TYR A 424 -23.66 -13.00 11.34
N TYR A 425 -23.69 -11.67 11.50
CA TYR A 425 -22.70 -10.76 10.92
C TYR A 425 -21.29 -11.10 11.39
N GLN A 426 -21.07 -11.23 12.70
CA GLN A 426 -19.74 -11.48 13.26
C GLN A 426 -19.22 -12.87 12.90
N HIS A 427 -20.08 -13.89 12.89
CA HIS A 427 -19.66 -15.24 12.46
C HIS A 427 -19.37 -15.31 10.97
N ALA A 428 -20.18 -14.66 10.11
CA ALA A 428 -19.92 -14.59 8.68
C ALA A 428 -18.62 -13.83 8.39
N ARG A 429 -18.42 -12.64 9.00
CA ARG A 429 -17.16 -11.89 8.93
C ARG A 429 -15.97 -12.74 9.35
N ARG A 430 -16.07 -13.42 10.49
CA ARG A 430 -14.98 -14.27 11.01
C ARG A 430 -14.63 -15.41 10.05
N ILE A 431 -15.61 -16.05 9.42
CA ILE A 431 -15.39 -17.12 8.44
C ILE A 431 -14.75 -16.55 7.16
N VAL A 432 -15.28 -15.46 6.61
CA VAL A 432 -14.71 -14.80 5.41
C VAL A 432 -13.25 -14.41 5.62
N ILE A 433 -12.91 -13.86 6.78
CA ILE A 433 -11.51 -13.53 7.12
C ILE A 433 -10.65 -14.79 7.13
N ALA A 434 -11.15 -15.89 7.69
CA ALA A 434 -10.43 -17.15 7.72
C ALA A 434 -10.22 -17.74 6.31
N GLU A 435 -11.22 -17.61 5.43
CA GLU A 435 -11.11 -18.00 4.02
C GLU A 435 -10.05 -17.17 3.29
N MET A 436 -10.06 -15.85 3.46
CA MET A 436 -9.04 -14.96 2.89
C MET A 436 -7.65 -15.33 3.41
N GLN A 437 -7.46 -15.46 4.73
CA GLN A 437 -6.18 -15.86 5.31
C GLN A 437 -5.72 -17.23 4.79
N HIS A 438 -6.62 -18.21 4.67
CA HIS A 438 -6.27 -19.51 4.12
C HIS A 438 -5.78 -19.42 2.67
N ILE A 439 -6.52 -18.74 1.80
CA ILE A 439 -6.18 -18.53 0.38
C ILE A 439 -4.85 -17.78 0.26
N ILE A 440 -4.62 -16.75 1.06
CA ILE A 440 -3.39 -15.94 0.98
C ILE A 440 -2.15 -16.81 1.25
N TYR A 441 -2.16 -17.56 2.35
CA TYR A 441 -0.96 -18.29 2.77
C TYR A 441 -0.76 -19.62 2.03
N ASN A 442 -1.81 -20.22 1.47
CA ASN A 442 -1.73 -21.55 0.84
C ASN A 442 -1.84 -21.52 -0.69
N GLU A 443 -2.41 -20.46 -1.28
CA GLU A 443 -2.54 -20.35 -2.73
C GLU A 443 -1.75 -19.15 -3.28
N TYR A 444 -1.89 -17.95 -2.71
CA TYR A 444 -1.26 -16.74 -3.24
C TYR A 444 0.26 -16.69 -2.97
N LEU A 445 0.69 -16.78 -1.70
CA LEU A 445 2.11 -16.66 -1.35
C LEU A 445 3.02 -17.67 -2.08
N PRO A 446 2.66 -18.95 -2.24
CA PRO A 446 3.47 -19.90 -3.01
C PRO A 446 3.72 -19.49 -4.47
N VAL A 447 2.80 -18.73 -5.08
CA VAL A 447 3.00 -18.17 -6.44
C VAL A 447 3.95 -16.98 -6.37
N MET A 448 3.80 -16.11 -5.37
CA MET A 448 4.55 -14.87 -5.29
C MET A 448 6.01 -15.06 -4.91
N ILE A 449 6.27 -15.81 -3.84
CA ILE A 449 7.62 -15.99 -3.26
C ILE A 449 8.18 -17.39 -3.48
N GLY A 450 7.46 -18.22 -4.23
CA GLY A 450 7.82 -19.61 -4.49
C GLY A 450 7.40 -20.54 -3.35
N PRO A 451 7.14 -21.83 -3.65
CA PRO A 451 6.57 -22.78 -2.70
C PRO A 451 7.47 -23.05 -1.50
N ARG A 452 8.80 -23.05 -1.69
CA ARG A 452 9.76 -23.31 -0.60
C ARG A 452 9.75 -22.21 0.44
N MET A 453 9.75 -20.95 0.02
CA MET A 453 9.76 -19.82 0.96
C MET A 453 8.39 -19.65 1.64
N ALA A 454 7.30 -19.84 0.90
CA ALA A 454 5.95 -19.85 1.47
C ALA A 454 5.77 -20.96 2.52
N ALA A 455 6.31 -22.16 2.29
CA ALA A 455 6.30 -23.23 3.27
C ALA A 455 7.03 -22.85 4.57
N ILE A 456 8.12 -22.08 4.48
CA ILE A 456 8.87 -21.61 5.65
C ILE A 456 8.07 -20.57 6.43
N VAL A 457 7.46 -19.59 5.76
CA VAL A 457 6.51 -18.63 6.37
C VAL A 457 5.37 -19.37 7.11
N ASN A 458 4.91 -20.49 6.56
CA ASN A 458 3.84 -21.30 7.16
C ASN A 458 4.31 -22.26 8.25
N SER A 459 5.62 -22.53 8.38
CA SER A 459 6.16 -23.58 9.25
C SER A 459 6.19 -23.18 10.73
N GLU A 460 6.40 -21.89 11.02
CA GLU A 460 6.34 -21.38 12.39
C GLU A 460 4.90 -21.49 12.91
N SER A 461 4.67 -21.61 14.21
CA SER A 461 3.32 -21.73 14.74
C SER A 461 3.21 -21.06 16.09
N GLY A 462 2.03 -20.49 16.37
CA GLY A 462 1.76 -19.84 17.64
C GLY A 462 1.74 -18.32 17.51
N TYR A 463 0.89 -17.72 18.34
CA TYR A 463 0.78 -16.28 18.48
C TYR A 463 1.87 -15.74 19.41
N SER A 464 2.52 -14.66 19.01
CA SER A 464 3.51 -13.92 19.79
C SER A 464 3.00 -12.50 20.06
N SER A 465 2.79 -12.19 21.34
CA SER A 465 2.31 -10.88 21.79
C SER A 465 3.39 -9.80 21.85
N THR A 466 4.66 -10.15 21.67
CA THR A 466 5.79 -9.21 21.70
C THR A 466 6.13 -8.63 20.32
N ARG A 467 5.53 -9.16 19.25
CA ARG A 467 5.76 -8.67 17.89
C ARG A 467 4.89 -7.46 17.59
N ASN A 468 5.49 -6.41 17.05
CA ASN A 468 4.73 -5.28 16.50
C ASN A 468 4.12 -5.68 15.14
N PRO A 469 2.79 -5.75 15.01
CA PRO A 469 2.13 -6.21 13.79
C PRO A 469 2.11 -5.18 12.67
N ALA A 470 2.50 -3.92 12.94
CA ALA A 470 2.38 -2.85 11.97
C ALA A 470 3.08 -3.20 10.66
N VAL A 471 2.40 -2.94 9.54
CA VAL A 471 2.91 -3.20 8.19
C VAL A 471 4.22 -2.44 7.99
N PHE A 472 5.20 -3.09 7.36
CA PHE A 472 6.49 -2.49 7.04
C PHE A 472 6.34 -1.49 5.88
N THR A 473 6.94 -0.31 6.01
CA THR A 473 6.94 0.71 4.95
C THR A 473 7.62 0.20 3.68
N GLU A 474 8.66 -0.63 3.80
CA GLU A 474 9.35 -1.23 2.65
C GLU A 474 8.45 -2.22 1.90
N PHE A 475 7.52 -2.87 2.61
CA PHE A 475 6.49 -3.69 2.00
C PHE A 475 5.42 -2.84 1.32
N SER A 476 4.79 -1.90 2.05
CA SER A 476 3.65 -1.11 1.54
C SER A 476 4.00 -0.11 0.45
N THR A 477 5.22 0.44 0.47
CA THR A 477 5.63 1.54 -0.42
C THR A 477 6.56 1.08 -1.54
N ALA A 478 7.20 -0.09 -1.43
CA ALA A 478 8.01 -0.68 -2.51
C ALA A 478 7.54 -2.07 -2.92
N ALA A 479 7.73 -3.09 -2.08
CA ALA A 479 7.60 -4.48 -2.54
C ALA A 479 6.19 -4.81 -3.05
N PHE A 480 5.14 -4.42 -2.34
CA PHE A 480 3.77 -4.76 -2.73
C PHE A 480 3.23 -3.91 -3.91
N ARG A 481 4.00 -2.90 -4.35
CA ARG A 481 3.74 -2.13 -5.58
C ARG A 481 4.18 -2.86 -6.84
N MET A 482 4.84 -4.02 -6.72
CA MET A 482 5.28 -4.83 -7.86
C MET A 482 4.13 -5.24 -8.80
N GLY A 483 2.90 -5.37 -8.27
CA GLY A 483 1.72 -5.74 -9.06
C GLY A 483 1.42 -4.75 -10.19
N HIS A 484 1.94 -3.51 -10.10
CA HIS A 484 1.85 -2.53 -11.17
C HIS A 484 2.60 -2.96 -12.45
N SER A 485 3.65 -3.78 -12.35
CA SER A 485 4.38 -4.33 -13.51
C SER A 485 3.59 -5.46 -14.19
N GLN A 486 2.73 -6.14 -13.45
CA GLN A 486 1.88 -7.24 -13.95
C GLN A 486 0.66 -6.77 -14.77
N LEU A 487 0.41 -5.45 -14.81
CA LEU A 487 -0.74 -4.86 -15.48
C LEU A 487 -0.58 -4.86 -17.00
N ARG A 488 -1.71 -5.07 -17.69
CA ARG A 488 -1.83 -4.97 -19.15
C ARG A 488 -2.52 -3.67 -19.55
N SER A 489 -2.13 -3.14 -20.71
CA SER A 489 -2.85 -2.05 -21.37
C SER A 489 -4.27 -2.46 -21.76
N PHE A 490 -4.40 -3.58 -22.48
CA PHE A 490 -5.68 -4.09 -22.94
C PHE A 490 -6.17 -5.24 -22.06
N ILE A 491 -7.30 -5.02 -21.40
CA ILE A 491 -7.95 -5.99 -20.52
C ILE A 491 -8.90 -6.83 -21.38
N ARG A 492 -8.46 -8.06 -21.68
CA ARG A 492 -9.24 -9.05 -22.43
C ARG A 492 -10.23 -9.76 -21.52
N LEU A 493 -11.49 -9.76 -21.92
CA LEU A 493 -12.57 -10.49 -21.27
C LEU A 493 -13.12 -11.55 -22.22
N PHE A 494 -13.75 -12.59 -21.68
CA PHE A 494 -14.25 -13.70 -22.47
C PHE A 494 -15.74 -13.95 -22.25
N GLU A 495 -16.47 -14.16 -23.34
CA GLU A 495 -17.84 -14.64 -23.30
C GLU A 495 -17.91 -16.08 -22.78
N ARG A 496 -19.12 -16.59 -22.59
CA ARG A 496 -19.35 -17.95 -22.09
C ARG A 496 -18.78 -19.05 -22.99
N ASP A 497 -18.73 -18.81 -24.30
CA ASP A 497 -18.22 -19.76 -25.31
C ASP A 497 -16.71 -19.66 -25.54
N GLY A 498 -15.99 -18.87 -24.73
CA GLY A 498 -14.54 -18.67 -24.83
C GLY A 498 -14.14 -17.61 -25.86
N THR A 499 -15.07 -17.02 -26.61
CA THR A 499 -14.75 -15.95 -27.56
C THR A 499 -14.44 -14.62 -26.86
N ASP A 500 -13.69 -13.74 -27.54
CA ASP A 500 -13.38 -12.40 -27.01
C ASP A 500 -14.67 -11.61 -26.78
N SER A 501 -14.86 -11.11 -25.56
CA SER A 501 -16.01 -10.28 -25.22
C SER A 501 -15.87 -8.87 -25.79
N ARG A 502 -17.00 -8.34 -26.27
CA ARG A 502 -17.13 -6.94 -26.70
C ARG A 502 -16.99 -5.94 -25.55
N GLU A 503 -17.01 -6.41 -24.31
CA GLU A 503 -16.82 -5.59 -23.12
C GLU A 503 -15.33 -5.41 -22.74
N SER A 504 -14.41 -6.09 -23.44
CA SER A 504 -12.95 -5.87 -23.33
C SER A 504 -12.57 -4.40 -23.57
N TYR A 505 -11.53 -3.92 -22.90
CA TYR A 505 -11.27 -2.48 -22.82
C TYR A 505 -9.80 -2.10 -22.60
N GLN A 506 -9.47 -0.85 -22.92
CA GLN A 506 -8.19 -0.25 -22.53
C GLN A 506 -8.25 0.23 -21.09
N LEU A 507 -7.27 -0.15 -20.28
CA LEU A 507 -7.20 0.15 -18.86
C LEU A 507 -7.30 1.66 -18.59
N SER A 508 -6.59 2.48 -19.37
CA SER A 508 -6.59 3.94 -19.21
C SER A 508 -7.96 4.60 -19.41
N ASP A 509 -8.91 3.93 -20.07
CA ASP A 509 -10.25 4.45 -20.31
C ASP A 509 -11.26 3.99 -19.23
N SER A 510 -10.81 3.39 -18.13
CA SER A 510 -11.72 2.81 -17.11
C SER A 510 -11.29 3.06 -15.67
N PHE A 511 -10.25 3.88 -15.45
CA PHE A 511 -9.92 4.34 -14.10
C PHE A 511 -11.04 5.22 -13.52
N ASP A 512 -11.39 5.02 -12.26
CA ASP A 512 -12.47 5.72 -11.54
C ASP A 512 -13.85 5.67 -12.24
N ASP A 513 -14.04 4.72 -13.17
CA ASP A 513 -15.29 4.53 -13.92
C ASP A 513 -15.81 3.09 -13.78
N PRO A 514 -16.68 2.84 -12.79
CA PRO A 514 -17.28 1.52 -12.57
C PRO A 514 -18.47 1.22 -13.51
N SER A 515 -18.79 2.09 -14.47
CA SER A 515 -20.02 1.96 -15.28
C SER A 515 -20.14 0.65 -16.05
N ARG A 516 -19.01 0.04 -16.42
CA ARG A 516 -18.96 -1.25 -17.13
C ARG A 516 -19.59 -2.40 -16.35
N ILE A 517 -19.54 -2.33 -15.03
CA ILE A 517 -20.02 -3.38 -14.13
C ILE A 517 -21.54 -3.58 -14.22
N PHE A 518 -22.27 -2.55 -14.65
CA PHE A 518 -23.70 -2.64 -14.90
C PHE A 518 -24.05 -3.42 -16.17
N GLY A 519 -23.07 -3.70 -17.05
CA GLY A 519 -23.21 -4.57 -18.21
C GLY A 519 -23.69 -5.97 -17.80
N ALA A 520 -24.62 -6.52 -18.59
CA ALA A 520 -25.36 -7.73 -18.20
C ALA A 520 -24.47 -8.95 -17.95
N ASN A 521 -23.41 -9.10 -18.74
CA ASN A 521 -22.47 -10.22 -18.65
C ASN A 521 -21.11 -9.80 -18.09
N PHE A 522 -20.88 -8.52 -17.80
CA PHE A 522 -19.56 -7.97 -17.48
C PHE A 522 -18.88 -8.71 -16.33
N MET A 523 -19.59 -8.97 -15.23
CA MET A 523 -19.03 -9.64 -14.04
C MET A 523 -18.42 -10.99 -14.39
N ASP A 524 -19.17 -11.87 -15.04
CA ASP A 524 -18.70 -13.22 -15.38
C ASP A 524 -17.66 -13.19 -16.51
N ASN A 525 -17.82 -12.28 -17.48
CA ASN A 525 -16.83 -12.08 -18.54
C ASN A 525 -15.50 -11.57 -17.98
N ALA A 526 -15.55 -10.67 -16.99
CA ALA A 526 -14.42 -10.18 -16.23
C ALA A 526 -13.73 -11.30 -15.45
N LEU A 527 -14.49 -12.12 -14.73
CA LEU A 527 -13.95 -13.26 -13.99
C LEU A 527 -13.29 -14.29 -14.92
N ARG A 528 -13.87 -14.59 -16.10
CA ARG A 528 -13.20 -15.41 -17.12
C ARG A 528 -11.90 -14.77 -17.61
N GLY A 529 -11.89 -13.46 -17.85
CA GLY A 529 -10.68 -12.72 -18.20
C GLY A 529 -9.59 -12.87 -17.12
N LEU A 530 -9.94 -12.60 -15.86
CA LEU A 530 -9.03 -12.73 -14.71
C LEU A 530 -8.43 -14.14 -14.59
N LEU A 531 -9.23 -15.18 -14.83
CA LEU A 531 -8.81 -16.58 -14.69
C LEU A 531 -7.96 -17.09 -15.88
N ASN A 532 -8.20 -16.59 -17.09
CA ASN A 532 -7.58 -17.15 -18.31
C ASN A 532 -6.47 -16.28 -18.91
N VAL A 533 -6.52 -14.97 -18.73
CA VAL A 533 -5.47 -14.07 -19.26
C VAL A 533 -4.23 -14.19 -18.37
N PRO A 534 -3.03 -14.43 -18.94
CA PRO A 534 -1.81 -14.39 -18.15
C PRO A 534 -1.51 -12.97 -17.65
N ALA A 535 -0.99 -12.84 -16.44
CA ALA A 535 -0.40 -11.58 -15.97
C ALA A 535 0.85 -11.23 -16.82
N GLU A 536 1.29 -9.96 -16.81
CA GLU A 536 2.65 -9.64 -17.24
C GLU A 536 3.65 -10.06 -16.15
N GLU A 537 4.93 -10.22 -16.51
CA GLU A 537 6.01 -10.46 -15.57
C GLU A 537 6.18 -9.29 -14.59
N VAL A 538 6.84 -9.56 -13.46
CA VAL A 538 7.37 -8.50 -12.59
C VAL A 538 8.78 -8.22 -13.04
N ASP A 539 8.96 -7.18 -13.84
CA ASP A 539 10.24 -6.81 -14.44
C ASP A 539 10.35 -5.29 -14.71
N SER A 540 11.24 -4.91 -15.63
CA SER A 540 11.43 -3.53 -16.08
C SER A 540 10.31 -3.01 -16.98
N PHE A 541 9.27 -3.77 -17.32
CA PHE A 541 8.14 -3.34 -18.13
C PHE A 541 6.94 -2.89 -17.28
N PHE A 542 6.31 -1.81 -17.73
CA PHE A 542 5.04 -1.30 -17.20
C PHE A 542 4.18 -0.82 -18.37
N ALA A 543 2.88 -1.12 -18.32
CA ALA A 543 1.95 -0.73 -19.38
C ALA A 543 1.89 0.80 -19.59
N PHE A 544 1.78 1.24 -20.84
CA PHE A 544 1.74 2.67 -21.18
C PHE A 544 0.58 3.39 -20.47
N ASP A 545 -0.54 2.68 -20.30
CA ASP A 545 -1.76 3.12 -19.63
C ASP A 545 -1.51 3.62 -18.19
N ILE A 546 -0.50 3.08 -17.50
CA ILE A 546 -0.14 3.48 -16.13
C ILE A 546 1.12 4.35 -16.09
N THR A 547 2.00 4.30 -17.08
CA THR A 547 3.22 5.14 -17.11
C THR A 547 2.99 6.52 -17.73
N SER A 548 1.85 6.75 -18.39
CA SER A 548 1.57 8.02 -19.08
C SER A 548 0.10 8.40 -19.16
N GLN A 549 -0.82 7.53 -18.76
CA GLN A 549 -2.27 7.73 -18.91
C GLN A 549 -3.06 7.43 -17.64
N LEU A 550 -2.38 7.24 -16.50
CA LEU A 550 -3.03 6.91 -15.23
C LEU A 550 -3.98 8.05 -14.83
N PHE A 551 -5.24 7.73 -14.53
CA PHE A 551 -6.29 8.71 -14.20
C PHE A 551 -6.41 9.87 -15.20
N LYS A 552 -6.10 9.65 -16.49
CA LYS A 552 -6.29 10.68 -17.51
C LYS A 552 -7.76 11.12 -17.54
N PRO A 553 -8.07 12.42 -17.67
CA PRO A 553 -9.45 12.85 -17.87
C PRO A 553 -9.99 12.29 -19.19
N LYS A 554 -11.31 12.08 -19.24
CA LYS A 554 -12.00 11.65 -20.45
C LYS A 554 -11.67 12.55 -21.64
N GLY A 555 -11.20 11.95 -22.73
CA GLY A 555 -10.79 12.64 -23.96
C GLY A 555 -9.38 13.26 -23.93
N ALA A 556 -8.64 13.17 -22.81
CA ALA A 556 -7.23 13.51 -22.77
C ALA A 556 -6.35 12.37 -23.30
N THR A 557 -5.12 12.70 -23.71
CA THR A 557 -4.12 11.72 -24.14
C THR A 557 -3.06 11.42 -23.07
N LEU A 558 -2.98 12.28 -22.05
CA LEU A 558 -1.99 12.21 -20.97
C LEU A 558 -2.69 12.20 -19.61
N GLY A 559 -2.15 11.37 -18.72
CA GLY A 559 -2.45 11.27 -17.30
C GLY A 559 -1.14 11.14 -16.52
N LEU A 560 -1.18 10.55 -15.33
CA LEU A 560 -0.02 10.36 -14.46
C LEU A 560 0.92 9.24 -14.94
N ASP A 561 2.12 9.23 -14.34
CA ASP A 561 3.07 8.12 -14.38
C ASP A 561 3.11 7.44 -13.01
N LEU A 562 2.49 6.27 -12.90
CA LEU A 562 2.42 5.46 -11.68
C LEU A 562 3.80 5.03 -11.18
N THR A 563 4.73 4.71 -12.09
CA THR A 563 6.08 4.30 -11.71
C THR A 563 6.87 5.47 -11.14
N ALA A 564 6.77 6.65 -11.76
CA ALA A 564 7.35 7.86 -11.19
C ALA A 564 6.73 8.18 -9.82
N PHE A 565 5.43 7.93 -9.62
CA PHE A 565 4.79 8.06 -8.32
C PHE A 565 5.33 7.08 -7.29
N ASN A 566 5.55 5.80 -7.65
CA ASN A 566 6.13 4.81 -6.74
C ASN A 566 7.53 5.22 -6.28
N ILE A 567 8.38 5.67 -7.21
CA ILE A 567 9.72 6.17 -6.90
C ILE A 567 9.64 7.40 -5.98
N GLN A 568 8.82 8.39 -6.33
CA GLN A 568 8.69 9.62 -5.56
C GLN A 568 8.10 9.37 -4.17
N ARG A 569 7.14 8.44 -4.06
CA ARG A 569 6.54 8.01 -2.78
C ARG A 569 7.55 7.25 -1.92
N GLY A 570 8.38 6.40 -2.52
CA GLY A 570 9.49 5.75 -1.80
C GLY A 570 10.48 6.76 -1.20
N ARG A 571 10.77 7.84 -1.92
CA ARG A 571 11.60 8.94 -1.43
C ARG A 571 10.91 9.78 -0.34
N ASP A 572 9.62 10.07 -0.50
CA ASP A 572 8.78 10.74 0.50
C ASP A 572 8.71 9.97 1.82
N HIS A 573 8.61 8.64 1.74
CA HIS A 573 8.53 7.73 2.88
C HIS A 573 9.88 7.41 3.51
N GLY A 574 10.96 7.95 2.96
CA GLY A 574 12.31 7.67 3.43
C GLY A 574 12.62 6.17 3.39
N LEU A 575 12.31 5.49 2.27
CA LEU A 575 12.72 4.11 2.08
C LEU A 575 14.26 4.03 2.01
N PRO A 576 14.86 2.93 2.52
CA PRO A 576 16.28 2.69 2.35
C PRO A 576 16.62 2.56 0.86
N THR A 577 17.90 2.73 0.54
CA THR A 577 18.40 2.49 -0.82
C THR A 577 18.35 1.00 -1.12
N TYR A 578 18.28 0.62 -2.40
CA TYR A 578 18.30 -0.79 -2.79
C TYR A 578 19.53 -1.53 -2.25
N ALA A 579 20.72 -0.91 -2.37
CA ALA A 579 21.96 -1.45 -1.82
C ALA A 579 21.89 -1.70 -0.29
N LYS A 580 21.20 -0.83 0.46
CA LYS A 580 21.04 -0.98 1.90
C LYS A 580 20.03 -2.06 2.28
N MET A 581 18.98 -2.22 1.47
CA MET A 581 18.07 -3.35 1.64
C MET A 581 18.79 -4.68 1.36
N LEU A 582 19.62 -4.77 0.32
CA LEU A 582 20.46 -5.94 0.07
C LEU A 582 21.31 -6.29 1.30
N ALA A 583 21.98 -5.30 1.91
CA ALA A 583 22.75 -5.49 3.13
C ALA A 583 21.89 -5.93 4.33
N PHE A 584 20.70 -5.35 4.49
CA PHE A 584 19.74 -5.81 5.49
C PHE A 584 19.35 -7.28 5.27
N LEU A 585 19.23 -7.73 4.03
CA LEU A 585 18.94 -9.11 3.67
C LEU A 585 20.17 -10.04 3.67
N GLY A 586 21.30 -9.58 4.23
CA GLY A 586 22.53 -10.36 4.38
C GLY A 586 23.40 -10.45 3.12
N GLN A 587 23.08 -9.68 2.08
CA GLN A 587 23.91 -9.60 0.88
C GLN A 587 25.07 -8.62 1.07
N PRO A 588 26.23 -8.82 0.41
CA PRO A 588 27.30 -7.84 0.41
C PRO A 588 26.83 -6.49 -0.17
N LEU A 589 27.28 -5.38 0.41
CA LEU A 589 27.05 -4.07 -0.16
C LEU A 589 27.72 -3.98 -1.55
N PRO A 590 26.97 -3.65 -2.62
CA PRO A 590 27.56 -3.47 -3.93
C PRO A 590 28.42 -2.20 -3.94
N SER A 591 29.70 -2.34 -4.29
CA SER A 591 30.64 -1.24 -4.47
C SER A 591 30.47 -0.50 -5.80
N ASN A 592 29.86 -1.16 -6.80
CA ASN A 592 29.58 -0.60 -8.11
C ASN A 592 28.36 -1.31 -8.75
N PHE A 593 27.84 -0.74 -9.83
CA PHE A 593 26.66 -1.25 -10.53
C PHE A 593 26.83 -2.66 -11.12
N ASP A 594 28.04 -3.06 -11.57
CA ASP A 594 28.24 -4.37 -12.22
C ASP A 594 28.10 -5.53 -11.23
N GLN A 595 28.27 -5.27 -9.93
CA GLN A 595 28.00 -6.27 -8.88
C GLN A 595 26.52 -6.62 -8.75
N LEU A 596 25.61 -5.88 -9.40
CA LEU A 596 24.18 -6.18 -9.46
C LEU A 596 23.79 -7.08 -10.63
N ILE A 597 24.67 -7.33 -11.60
CA ILE A 597 24.39 -8.18 -12.79
C ILE A 597 23.87 -9.59 -12.44
N PRO A 598 24.32 -10.25 -11.36
CA PRO A 598 23.74 -11.54 -10.97
C PRO A 598 22.26 -11.48 -10.58
N LEU A 599 21.77 -10.31 -10.17
CA LEU A 599 20.39 -10.10 -9.72
C LEU A 599 19.53 -9.41 -10.77
N ILE A 600 20.09 -8.51 -11.59
CA ILE A 600 19.36 -7.63 -12.50
C ILE A 600 19.96 -7.76 -13.92
N PRO A 601 19.13 -7.78 -14.99
CA PRO A 601 19.63 -7.86 -16.35
C PRO A 601 20.66 -6.77 -16.70
N SER A 602 21.73 -7.14 -17.41
CA SER A 602 22.83 -6.22 -17.74
C SER A 602 22.38 -5.00 -18.55
N GLN A 603 21.35 -5.14 -19.39
CA GLN A 603 20.77 -3.99 -20.10
C GLN A 603 20.12 -2.97 -19.15
N VAL A 604 19.43 -3.45 -18.11
CA VAL A 604 18.80 -2.60 -17.09
C VAL A 604 19.89 -1.92 -16.24
N ILE A 605 20.93 -2.67 -15.85
CA ILE A 605 22.10 -2.09 -15.15
C ILE A 605 22.77 -0.99 -15.97
N SER A 606 22.91 -1.17 -17.28
CA SER A 606 23.47 -0.15 -18.18
C SER A 606 22.61 1.12 -18.20
N LYS A 607 21.28 0.98 -18.19
CA LYS A 607 20.36 2.11 -18.07
C LYS A 607 20.45 2.77 -16.69
N MET A 608 20.54 2.00 -15.61
CA MET A 608 20.72 2.54 -14.25
C MET A 608 22.01 3.37 -14.14
N LYS A 609 23.13 2.90 -14.70
CA LYS A 609 24.40 3.65 -14.77
C LYS A 609 24.28 5.00 -15.49
N SER A 610 23.33 5.12 -16.43
CA SER A 610 23.12 6.35 -17.19
C SER A 610 22.31 7.42 -16.45
N VAL A 611 21.63 7.06 -15.35
CA VAL A 611 20.71 7.95 -14.61
C VAL A 611 21.09 8.15 -13.15
N TYR A 612 21.60 7.12 -12.48
CA TYR A 612 22.08 7.21 -11.09
C TYR A 612 23.58 7.47 -11.08
N GLU A 613 24.03 8.39 -10.23
CA GLU A 613 25.45 8.71 -10.06
C GLU A 613 26.20 7.61 -9.30
N SER A 614 25.51 6.92 -8.39
CA SER A 614 26.07 5.85 -7.56
C SER A 614 25.11 4.68 -7.43
N VAL A 615 25.66 3.46 -7.25
CA VAL A 615 24.87 2.26 -6.93
C VAL A 615 24.08 2.41 -5.62
N TYR A 616 24.57 3.27 -4.70
CA TYR A 616 23.89 3.59 -3.45
C TYR A 616 22.72 4.57 -3.62
N ASP A 617 22.48 5.10 -4.82
CA ASP A 617 21.38 6.03 -5.08
C ASP A 617 20.10 5.34 -5.53
N ILE A 618 20.20 4.09 -6.00
CA ILE A 618 19.10 3.30 -6.57
C ILE A 618 17.95 3.21 -5.56
N ASP A 619 16.77 3.65 -6.00
CA ASP A 619 15.54 3.58 -5.21
C ASP A 619 15.13 2.11 -5.01
N LEU A 620 14.72 1.73 -3.80
CA LEU A 620 14.38 0.33 -3.47
C LEU A 620 13.36 -0.28 -4.45
N PHE A 621 12.34 0.48 -4.84
CA PHE A 621 11.34 0.02 -5.80
C PHE A 621 11.97 -0.41 -7.13
N ILE A 622 12.86 0.42 -7.69
CA ILE A 622 13.49 0.18 -8.99
C ILE A 622 14.49 -0.98 -8.92
N GLY A 623 15.29 -1.04 -7.86
CA GLY A 623 16.19 -2.17 -7.66
C GLY A 623 15.43 -3.49 -7.54
N GLY A 624 14.44 -3.56 -6.65
CA GLY A 624 13.72 -4.82 -6.38
C GLY A 624 12.80 -5.30 -7.51
N VAL A 625 12.12 -4.39 -8.23
CA VAL A 625 11.20 -4.77 -9.31
C VAL A 625 11.91 -5.27 -10.57
N THR A 626 13.19 -4.90 -10.75
CA THR A 626 13.98 -5.27 -11.94
C THR A 626 14.86 -6.50 -11.72
N GLU A 627 14.76 -7.15 -10.57
CA GLU A 627 15.46 -8.40 -10.30
C GLU A 627 14.89 -9.56 -11.12
N TYR A 628 15.74 -10.52 -11.47
CA TYR A 628 15.29 -11.81 -11.97
C TYR A 628 14.39 -12.50 -10.93
N PRO A 629 13.24 -13.05 -11.35
CA PRO A 629 12.40 -13.84 -10.46
C PRO A 629 13.16 -15.02 -9.86
N MET A 630 12.85 -15.36 -8.60
CA MET A 630 13.33 -16.61 -8.01
C MET A 630 12.70 -17.83 -8.72
N PRO A 631 13.30 -19.02 -8.63
CA PRO A 631 12.72 -20.24 -9.21
C PRO A 631 11.30 -20.48 -8.69
N ASP A 632 10.38 -20.79 -9.60
CA ASP A 632 8.96 -21.03 -9.33
C ASP A 632 8.21 -19.89 -8.62
N ALA A 633 8.76 -18.67 -8.64
CA ALA A 633 8.21 -17.49 -7.97
C ALA A 633 8.03 -16.34 -8.96
N VAL A 634 7.04 -15.47 -8.68
CA VAL A 634 6.85 -14.21 -9.41
C VAL A 634 7.94 -13.19 -9.05
N LEU A 635 8.36 -13.14 -7.79
CA LEU A 635 9.23 -12.10 -7.28
C LEU A 635 10.71 -12.46 -7.33
N GLY A 636 11.54 -11.44 -7.57
CA GLY A 636 12.97 -11.49 -7.29
C GLY A 636 13.27 -11.60 -5.79
N PRO A 637 14.52 -11.97 -5.43
CA PRO A 637 14.89 -12.30 -4.06
C PRO A 637 14.62 -11.17 -3.06
N THR A 638 14.86 -9.90 -3.40
CA THR A 638 14.66 -8.80 -2.45
C THR A 638 13.19 -8.64 -2.07
N PHE A 639 12.30 -8.52 -3.05
CA PHE A 639 10.87 -8.40 -2.77
C PHE A 639 10.28 -9.67 -2.17
N ALA A 640 10.75 -10.85 -2.57
CA ALA A 640 10.30 -12.10 -1.96
C ALA A 640 10.64 -12.18 -0.47
N ASN A 641 11.82 -11.75 -0.06
CA ASN A 641 12.18 -11.68 1.36
C ASN A 641 11.33 -10.64 2.11
N ILE A 642 11.10 -9.46 1.54
CA ILE A 642 10.24 -8.44 2.18
C ILE A 642 8.82 -8.98 2.37
N PHE A 643 8.27 -9.69 1.38
CA PHE A 643 6.99 -10.41 1.52
C PHE A 643 7.06 -11.43 2.65
N ALA A 644 8.09 -12.28 2.68
CA ALA A 644 8.22 -13.30 3.71
C ALA A 644 8.29 -12.69 5.13
N TYR A 645 9.05 -11.62 5.34
CA TYR A 645 9.07 -10.88 6.61
C TYR A 645 7.69 -10.32 6.96
N GLN A 646 7.01 -9.68 6.01
CA GLN A 646 5.69 -9.09 6.27
C GLN A 646 4.65 -10.16 6.64
N PHE A 647 4.51 -11.20 5.82
CA PHE A 647 3.50 -12.23 6.03
C PHE A 647 3.83 -13.14 7.21
N SER A 648 5.11 -13.40 7.51
CA SER A 648 5.47 -14.05 8.77
C SER A 648 5.04 -13.19 9.97
N ASN A 649 5.35 -11.90 9.94
CA ASN A 649 4.97 -10.98 11.02
C ASN A 649 3.45 -10.89 11.21
N LEU A 650 2.67 -10.71 10.14
CA LEU A 650 1.20 -10.63 10.20
C LEU A 650 0.58 -11.91 10.74
N ARG A 651 1.14 -13.07 10.39
CA ARG A 651 0.65 -14.35 10.89
C ARG A 651 0.93 -14.54 12.37
N LEU A 652 2.18 -14.33 12.79
CA LEU A 652 2.63 -14.63 14.15
C LEU A 652 2.15 -13.62 15.18
N SER A 653 1.89 -12.37 14.78
CA SER A 653 1.38 -11.32 15.67
C SER A 653 -0.16 -11.25 15.75
N ASP A 654 -0.87 -12.12 15.02
CA ASP A 654 -2.33 -12.11 14.98
C ASP A 654 -2.94 -13.18 15.89
N ARG A 655 -3.49 -12.74 17.04
CA ARG A 655 -4.17 -13.61 18.03
C ARG A 655 -5.38 -14.35 17.42
N PHE A 656 -5.95 -13.82 16.35
CA PHE A 656 -7.12 -14.35 15.67
C PHE A 656 -6.77 -15.04 14.34
N PHE A 657 -5.48 -15.31 14.07
CA PHE A 657 -5.06 -15.99 12.85
C PHE A 657 -5.77 -17.35 12.72
N TYR A 658 -6.29 -17.65 11.53
CA TYR A 658 -7.37 -18.64 11.35
C TYR A 658 -7.04 -20.06 11.82
N ASN A 659 -5.78 -20.47 11.77
CA ASN A 659 -5.34 -21.81 12.18
C ASN A 659 -4.61 -21.85 13.52
N PHE A 660 -4.62 -20.73 14.27
CA PHE A 660 -4.11 -20.67 15.64
C PHE A 660 -5.24 -20.87 16.66
N ASN A 661 -4.85 -21.12 17.92
CA ASN A 661 -5.78 -21.19 19.05
C ASN A 661 -6.93 -22.19 18.84
N ILE A 662 -6.64 -23.33 18.18
CA ILE A 662 -7.64 -24.35 17.85
C ILE A 662 -8.36 -24.81 19.12
N ASN A 663 -9.69 -24.87 19.08
CA ASN A 663 -10.57 -25.19 20.21
C ASN A 663 -10.53 -24.19 21.39
N GLN A 664 -9.92 -23.01 21.21
CA GLN A 664 -9.97 -21.89 22.16
C GLN A 664 -10.98 -20.83 21.70
N PRO A 665 -11.41 -19.89 22.57
CA PRO A 665 -12.43 -18.88 22.21
C PRO A 665 -12.11 -18.07 20.94
N THR A 666 -10.85 -17.68 20.74
CA THR A 666 -10.39 -16.88 19.59
C THR A 666 -10.18 -17.69 18.31
N GLY A 667 -9.93 -19.00 18.42
CA GLY A 667 -9.72 -19.89 17.29
C GLY A 667 -10.96 -20.70 16.92
N PHE A 668 -10.87 -21.39 15.79
CA PHE A 668 -11.93 -22.28 15.32
C PHE A 668 -11.86 -23.64 16.02
N SER A 669 -12.98 -24.35 16.08
CA SER A 669 -12.93 -25.77 16.46
C SER A 669 -12.21 -26.58 15.39
N SER A 670 -11.69 -27.75 15.75
CA SER A 670 -11.01 -28.63 14.78
C SER A 670 -11.89 -28.96 13.57
N GLY A 671 -13.19 -29.18 13.78
CA GLY A 671 -14.15 -29.43 12.69
C GLY A 671 -14.38 -28.21 11.80
N GLN A 672 -14.51 -27.02 12.39
CA GLN A 672 -14.64 -25.77 11.62
C GLN A 672 -13.39 -25.48 10.79
N LEU A 673 -12.19 -25.65 11.38
CA LEU A 673 -10.94 -25.47 10.69
C LEU A 673 -10.78 -26.44 9.52
N ALA A 674 -11.18 -27.70 9.69
CA ALA A 674 -11.15 -28.69 8.61
C ALA A 674 -12.04 -28.31 7.42
N GLU A 675 -13.16 -27.60 7.63
CA GLU A 675 -13.98 -27.07 6.53
C GLU A 675 -13.34 -25.83 5.88
N ILE A 676 -12.78 -24.91 6.68
CA ILE A 676 -12.07 -23.73 6.15
C ILE A 676 -10.89 -24.15 5.26
N GLN A 677 -10.16 -25.19 5.64
CA GLN A 677 -9.01 -25.70 4.88
C GLN A 677 -9.37 -26.37 3.54
N LYS A 678 -10.67 -26.51 3.21
CA LYS A 678 -11.13 -26.96 1.88
C LYS A 678 -11.42 -25.80 0.93
N VAL A 679 -11.46 -24.58 1.45
CA VAL A 679 -11.80 -23.39 0.66
C VAL A 679 -10.69 -23.10 -0.34
N SER A 680 -11.09 -22.72 -1.55
CA SER A 680 -10.18 -22.20 -2.57
C SER A 680 -10.79 -20.96 -3.21
N LEU A 681 -9.95 -20.06 -3.73
CA LEU A 681 -10.45 -18.89 -4.45
C LEU A 681 -11.32 -19.27 -5.66
N ALA A 682 -10.97 -20.38 -6.34
CA ALA A 682 -11.78 -20.93 -7.41
C ALA A 682 -13.22 -21.24 -6.95
N ARG A 683 -13.37 -21.86 -5.77
CA ARG A 683 -14.70 -22.17 -5.22
C ARG A 683 -15.48 -20.91 -4.83
N ILE A 684 -14.82 -19.93 -4.21
CA ILE A 684 -15.44 -18.64 -3.86
C ILE A 684 -15.99 -17.95 -5.12
N ILE A 685 -15.25 -17.97 -6.23
CA ILE A 685 -15.72 -17.41 -7.50
C ILE A 685 -16.92 -18.19 -8.04
N CYS A 686 -16.88 -19.52 -8.06
CA CYS A 686 -18.01 -20.34 -8.50
C CYS A 686 -19.30 -20.01 -7.73
N ASP A 687 -19.21 -19.91 -6.41
CA ASP A 687 -20.36 -19.70 -5.52
C ASP A 687 -20.96 -18.29 -5.61
N ASN A 688 -20.19 -17.32 -6.10
CA ASN A 688 -20.56 -15.90 -6.04
C ASN A 688 -20.58 -15.18 -7.40
N SER A 689 -20.35 -15.89 -8.50
CA SER A 689 -20.52 -15.38 -9.88
C SER A 689 -21.99 -15.09 -10.23
N ASP A 690 -22.25 -14.50 -11.39
CA ASP A 690 -23.62 -14.34 -11.95
C ASP A 690 -24.18 -15.65 -12.55
N GLY A 691 -23.49 -16.79 -12.35
CA GLY A 691 -23.99 -18.13 -12.65
C GLY A 691 -23.73 -18.62 -14.08
N THR A 692 -22.97 -17.89 -14.89
CA THR A 692 -22.58 -18.32 -16.24
C THR A 692 -21.19 -18.96 -16.30
N ILE A 693 -20.43 -18.92 -15.20
CA ILE A 693 -19.14 -19.63 -15.06
C ILE A 693 -19.43 -21.09 -14.69
N ALA A 694 -19.25 -21.99 -15.66
CA ALA A 694 -19.53 -23.42 -15.47
C ALA A 694 -18.32 -24.22 -14.95
N ASN A 695 -17.11 -23.81 -15.33
CA ASN A 695 -15.86 -24.51 -14.99
C ASN A 695 -14.79 -23.50 -14.59
N ILE A 696 -14.01 -23.85 -13.56
CA ILE A 696 -12.83 -23.09 -13.12
C ILE A 696 -11.74 -24.11 -12.77
N GLN A 697 -10.50 -23.82 -13.15
CA GLN A 697 -9.37 -24.67 -12.75
C GLN A 697 -9.03 -24.44 -11.27
N PRO A 698 -8.67 -25.47 -10.48
CA PRO A 698 -8.60 -25.36 -9.02
C PRO A 698 -7.61 -24.31 -8.47
N LYS A 699 -6.48 -24.09 -9.14
CA LYS A 699 -5.42 -23.17 -8.70
C LYS A 699 -5.62 -21.80 -9.32
N ALA A 700 -6.58 -21.01 -8.84
CA ALA A 700 -7.06 -19.79 -9.51
C ALA A 700 -5.97 -18.75 -9.86
N PHE A 701 -4.84 -18.74 -9.14
CA PHE A 701 -3.68 -17.87 -9.41
C PHE A 701 -2.75 -18.36 -10.55
N ARG A 702 -2.97 -19.57 -11.05
CA ARG A 702 -2.30 -20.12 -12.21
C ARG A 702 -3.19 -19.94 -13.44
N THR A 703 -2.59 -19.91 -14.62
CA THR A 703 -3.36 -20.07 -15.86
C THR A 703 -3.75 -21.54 -16.02
N PRO A 704 -4.89 -21.85 -16.68
CA PRO A 704 -5.25 -23.22 -17.02
C PRO A 704 -4.26 -23.82 -18.02
N GLU A 705 -3.96 -25.12 -17.91
CA GLU A 705 -3.17 -25.85 -18.92
C GLU A 705 -3.87 -25.97 -20.28
N TYR A 706 -5.21 -25.87 -20.30
CA TYR A 706 -6.05 -25.87 -21.49
C TYR A 706 -6.99 -24.67 -21.47
N VAL A 707 -6.98 -23.85 -22.53
CA VAL A 707 -7.95 -22.76 -22.72
C VAL A 707 -9.28 -23.39 -23.11
N PHE A 708 -10.34 -23.13 -22.34
CA PHE A 708 -11.69 -23.66 -22.56
C PHE A 708 -12.43 -22.91 -23.66
#